data_AF-A0AA86V3J2-F1
#
_entry.id   AF-A0AA86V3J2-F1
#
_cell.length_a   1.000
_cell.length_b   1.000
_cell.length_c   1.000
_cell.angle_alpha   90.00
_cell.angle_beta   90.00
_cell.angle_gamma   90.00
#
_symmetry.space_group_name_H-M   'P 1'
#
loop_
_entity.id
_entity.type
_entity.pdbx_description
1 polymer ?
#
loop_
_entity_poly.entity_id
_entity_poly.type
_entity_poly.pdbx_seq_one_letter_code
_entity_poly.pdbx_strand_id
1 'polypeptide(L)'
;MGHGPTSKAFGLFKEDFGFERRSSVKVRLCCVLESLISRKKEAFEGCERFLEEEGSVPKLAISDGTNVIGRDNIPVPDKRLSRKHLTLTASRDGSANLLVEGTNPIVVNSGNKRRKVNPKEEATICNGDVIELIPGHHLFKYQVLGGDRKSSSGRNNEAQSSFRNKPSGRTSRDKVETCSQKQVRNADTRKSVDSQSSEDSSVEAIRNFHVPNDQIPSTFRLLRVQGLPPWANISCVSIGDVIQGDILVAILSNYMVDIDWLIPESITLHIYISKRGNPTVYVSIKRNHRLWHAACPALSKVPHVLVIHGESDGRVDYIKRSKPAKWILHKPSLPISFGTHHSKAMVLIYPQGVRVIVHTANLIYVDWNNKSQGLWMQDFPWKDQNSPSKGSGFENDLVEYLSMLKWPEFSVKLPSLGSVSICPSFFRKFDYSDARVRLIASVPGYHSGTSLKKWGHMKLRSLLQECTFNEEFKKSPLVYQFSSLGSLDEKWMTELASSMSAGLSEDKTPLGLGEPQIIWPTVEDVRCSLEVKLVTNTQTGYAAGSAIPSPLKNVEKAFLKKYWAKWKADHTGRCHTIVFCNPVIEFEETGCFYEEFCSALFNCGNTLFPNSWFLLTSANLSKAAWGALQKNNTQLMIRSYELGVLFLPSSFKRRGSVFSCTSNVALSEGKCPVHESSEMKKTKLVTLTGQKRESMHSPSHVIIPLPLPYQLPPLPYSSQDVPWSWDRQYKNKDVYGQVWPRI
;
A
#
# COMPACT_ATOMS: atom_id res chain seq x y z
N MET A 1 -0.93 73.80 -6.24
CA MET A 1 -1.42 74.17 -4.89
C MET A 1 -2.92 73.98 -4.90
N GLY A 2 -3.58 73.15 -4.10
CA GLY A 2 -3.17 72.28 -3.00
C GLY A 2 -4.47 71.81 -2.32
N HIS A 3 -4.68 70.50 -2.28
CA HIS A 3 -5.86 69.79 -1.77
C HIS A 3 -5.95 69.73 -0.23
N GLY A 4 -7.17 69.54 0.28
CA GLY A 4 -7.46 68.69 1.45
C GLY A 4 -8.73 69.08 2.21
N PRO A 5 -9.71 68.15 2.37
CA PRO A 5 -10.09 67.81 3.76
C PRO A 5 -10.60 66.37 3.98
N THR A 6 -10.91 66.11 5.27
CA THR A 6 -11.78 65.10 5.92
C THR A 6 -11.10 63.89 6.56
N SER A 7 -11.52 63.29 7.68
CA SER A 7 -12.24 63.63 8.94
C SER A 7 -12.44 62.28 9.67
N LYS A 8 -12.41 62.21 11.01
CA LYS A 8 -13.29 61.29 11.78
C LYS A 8 -13.36 61.58 13.29
N ALA A 9 -14.61 61.85 13.69
CA ALA A 9 -15.29 61.91 14.99
C ALA A 9 -15.56 60.49 15.57
N PHE A 10 -16.05 60.19 16.78
CA PHE A 10 -16.40 60.83 18.07
C PHE A 10 -16.64 59.65 19.08
N GLY A 11 -16.69 59.92 20.39
CA GLY A 11 -16.87 58.90 21.44
C GLY A 11 -18.24 58.85 22.16
N LEU A 12 -18.32 57.86 23.07
CA LEU A 12 -19.07 57.73 24.34
C LEU A 12 -20.60 57.54 24.38
N PHE A 13 -21.01 56.41 25.00
CA PHE A 13 -22.04 56.35 26.05
C PHE A 13 -21.68 55.25 27.08
N LYS A 14 -21.78 55.58 28.38
CA LYS A 14 -21.65 54.72 29.57
C LYS A 14 -23.03 54.16 29.95
N GLU A 15 -23.08 52.96 30.54
CA GLU A 15 -23.62 52.72 31.90
C GLU A 15 -23.54 51.24 32.33
N ASP A 16 -23.58 51.06 33.65
CA ASP A 16 -23.11 49.97 34.52
C ASP A 16 -23.86 48.62 34.43
N PHE A 17 -23.17 47.52 34.78
CA PHE A 17 -23.71 46.49 35.69
C PHE A 17 -22.60 45.65 36.33
N GLY A 18 -22.75 45.43 37.63
CA GLY A 18 -21.75 44.98 38.59
C GLY A 18 -21.07 43.63 38.34
N PHE A 19 -19.82 43.58 38.79
CA PHE A 19 -19.03 42.38 39.00
C PHE A 19 -19.54 41.66 40.26
N GLU A 20 -20.30 40.58 40.10
CA GLU A 20 -20.54 39.60 41.17
C GLU A 20 -19.82 38.28 40.88
N ARG A 21 -19.17 37.77 41.93
CA ARG A 21 -18.27 36.61 41.96
C ARG A 21 -18.88 35.35 41.34
N ARG A 22 -18.30 34.84 40.25
CA ARG A 22 -18.36 33.41 39.86
C ARG A 22 -17.00 32.89 39.39
N SER A 23 -16.02 32.90 40.29
CA SER A 23 -14.64 32.44 40.05
C SER A 23 -14.41 30.94 40.37
N SER A 24 -15.42 30.16 40.78
CA SER A 24 -15.26 28.75 41.13
C SER A 24 -15.49 27.75 39.98
N VAL A 25 -16.29 28.10 38.97
CA VAL A 25 -16.69 27.17 37.90
C VAL A 25 -15.63 27.08 36.78
N LYS A 26 -14.95 28.20 36.46
CA LYS A 26 -13.90 28.23 35.43
C LYS A 26 -12.67 27.42 35.83
N VAL A 27 -12.28 27.47 37.10
CA VAL A 27 -11.11 26.73 37.63
C VAL A 27 -11.39 25.22 37.66
N ARG A 28 -12.60 24.81 38.09
CA ARG A 28 -13.00 23.39 38.07
C ARG A 28 -13.06 22.81 36.66
N LEU A 29 -13.50 23.58 35.65
CA LEU A 29 -13.59 23.09 34.27
C LEU A 29 -12.20 22.88 33.63
N CYS A 30 -11.24 23.78 33.90
CA CYS A 30 -9.84 23.60 33.48
C CYS A 30 -9.19 22.38 34.14
N CYS A 31 -9.36 22.16 35.45
CA CYS A 31 -8.80 21.00 36.14
C CYS A 31 -9.35 19.65 35.63
N VAL A 32 -10.63 19.60 35.23
CA VAL A 32 -11.24 18.38 34.67
C VAL A 32 -10.74 18.11 33.25
N LEU A 33 -10.56 19.16 32.44
CA LEU A 33 -9.98 19.06 31.09
C LEU A 33 -8.49 18.67 31.14
N GLU A 34 -7.70 19.26 32.03
CA GLU A 34 -6.30 18.87 32.22
C GLU A 34 -6.17 17.45 32.76
N SER A 35 -7.03 17.01 33.68
CA SER A 35 -7.07 15.63 34.19
C SER A 35 -7.43 14.61 33.09
N LEU A 36 -8.39 14.93 32.20
CA LEU A 36 -8.77 14.08 31.06
C LEU A 36 -7.70 14.03 29.95
N ILE A 37 -6.97 15.13 29.76
CA ILE A 37 -5.86 15.21 28.80
C ILE A 37 -4.61 14.50 29.36
N SER A 38 -4.31 14.68 30.65
CA SER A 38 -3.17 14.04 31.34
C SER A 38 -3.36 12.53 31.45
N ARG A 39 -4.57 12.05 31.78
CA ARG A 39 -4.90 10.61 31.78
C ARG A 39 -4.84 9.95 30.40
N LYS A 40 -4.94 10.73 29.31
CA LYS A 40 -4.74 10.23 27.94
C LYS A 40 -3.29 10.35 27.45
N LYS A 41 -2.50 11.25 28.04
CA LYS A 41 -1.06 11.41 27.74
C LYS A 41 -0.24 10.30 28.42
N GLU A 42 -0.59 9.93 29.66
CA GLU A 42 0.03 8.80 30.37
C GLU A 42 -0.29 7.44 29.71
N ALA A 43 -1.39 7.33 28.96
CA ALA A 43 -1.74 6.14 28.20
C ALA A 43 -0.99 6.00 26.86
N PHE A 44 -0.11 6.96 26.49
CA PHE A 44 0.54 7.01 25.17
C PHE A 44 2.08 6.95 25.21
N GLU A 45 2.73 6.85 26.38
CA GLU A 45 4.20 6.85 26.51
C GLU A 45 4.83 5.55 27.04
N GLY A 46 4.11 4.43 27.06
CA GLY A 46 4.72 3.14 27.40
C GLY A 46 4.04 1.97 26.72
N CYS A 47 4.64 1.48 25.61
CA CYS A 47 4.51 0.08 25.20
C CYS A 47 5.47 -0.27 24.04
N GLU A 48 6.74 -0.52 24.36
CA GLU A 48 7.46 -1.61 23.70
C GLU A 48 7.29 -2.86 24.56
N ARG A 49 6.82 -3.95 23.93
CA ARG A 49 6.80 -5.35 24.40
C ARG A 49 6.09 -5.62 25.74
N PHE A 50 5.01 -6.38 25.67
CA PHE A 50 4.82 -7.71 26.26
C PHE A 50 3.32 -8.07 26.17
N LEU A 51 3.03 -9.30 25.78
CA LEU A 51 1.69 -9.89 25.79
C LEU A 51 1.20 -9.99 27.25
N GLU A 52 0.05 -9.41 27.61
CA GLU A 52 -1.01 -10.02 28.47
C GLU A 52 -2.13 -9.05 28.94
N GLU A 53 -3.36 -9.59 28.92
CA GLU A 53 -4.65 -9.24 29.56
C GLU A 53 -5.22 -7.79 29.53
N GLU A 54 -6.11 -7.53 28.56
CA GLU A 54 -7.02 -6.36 28.55
C GLU A 54 -8.20 -6.52 29.54
N GLY A 55 -8.35 -5.55 30.44
CA GLY A 55 -9.56 -5.35 31.23
C GLY A 55 -10.49 -4.30 30.63
N SER A 56 -11.67 -4.71 30.13
CA SER A 56 -12.95 -3.97 30.23
C SER A 56 -14.14 -4.68 29.55
N VAL A 57 -14.27 -6.00 29.69
CA VAL A 57 -15.49 -6.72 29.30
C VAL A 57 -16.58 -6.50 30.38
N PRO A 58 -17.84 -6.17 30.03
CA PRO A 58 -18.93 -6.07 31.01
C PRO A 58 -19.07 -7.38 31.78
N LYS A 59 -18.88 -7.32 33.11
CA LYS A 59 -19.03 -8.47 34.00
C LYS A 59 -20.49 -8.61 34.40
N LEU A 60 -21.13 -9.71 34.01
CA LEU A 60 -22.44 -10.10 34.50
C LEU A 60 -22.26 -10.99 35.72
N ALA A 61 -22.77 -10.55 36.88
CA ALA A 61 -22.81 -11.40 38.07
C ALA A 61 -23.88 -12.48 37.89
N ILE A 62 -23.50 -13.74 38.10
CA ILE A 62 -24.37 -14.91 38.00
C ILE A 62 -24.54 -15.46 39.42
N SER A 63 -25.79 -15.62 39.86
CA SER A 63 -26.12 -16.25 41.14
C SER A 63 -26.35 -17.76 40.98
N ASP A 64 -26.19 -18.52 42.06
CA ASP A 64 -26.59 -19.93 42.11
C ASP A 64 -28.07 -20.09 41.69
N GLY A 65 -28.35 -21.04 40.80
CA GLY A 65 -29.68 -21.23 40.22
C GLY A 65 -29.89 -20.52 38.88
N THR A 66 -31.12 -20.14 38.59
CA THR A 66 -31.54 -19.64 37.26
C THR A 66 -31.24 -18.16 37.07
N ASN A 67 -30.56 -17.82 35.98
CA ASN A 67 -30.16 -16.46 35.58
C ASN A 67 -30.68 -16.18 34.17
N VAL A 68 -31.21 -14.98 33.93
CA VAL A 68 -31.71 -14.58 32.61
C VAL A 68 -30.76 -13.55 31.99
N ILE A 69 -30.34 -13.83 30.76
CA ILE A 69 -29.48 -12.97 29.96
C ILE A 69 -30.23 -12.61 28.67
N GLY A 70 -30.28 -11.34 28.35
CA GLY A 70 -30.94 -10.85 27.14
C GLY A 70 -30.48 -9.45 26.75
N ARG A 71 -31.30 -8.79 25.95
CA ARG A 71 -31.01 -7.48 25.33
C ARG A 71 -30.57 -6.40 26.33
N ASP A 72 -31.09 -6.44 27.55
CA ASP A 72 -30.83 -5.40 28.56
C ASP A 72 -29.53 -5.68 29.35
N ASN A 73 -28.89 -6.83 29.12
CA ASN A 73 -27.65 -7.25 29.76
C ASN A 73 -26.38 -6.90 28.94
N ILE A 74 -26.54 -6.25 27.78
CA ILE A 74 -25.43 -5.82 26.91
C ILE A 74 -25.31 -4.28 26.84
N PRO A 75 -24.10 -3.70 26.68
CA PRO A 75 -23.89 -2.25 26.76
C PRO A 75 -24.62 -1.43 25.68
N VAL A 76 -24.88 -2.02 24.51
CA VAL A 76 -25.59 -1.39 23.40
C VAL A 76 -26.74 -2.31 23.00
N PRO A 77 -28.02 -1.94 23.25
CA PRO A 77 -29.16 -2.80 22.97
C PRO A 77 -29.22 -3.29 21.50
N ASP A 78 -29.21 -4.61 21.30
CA ASP A 78 -29.34 -5.25 19.98
C ASP A 78 -30.75 -5.81 19.79
N LYS A 79 -31.46 -5.32 18.77
CA LYS A 79 -32.85 -5.74 18.49
C LYS A 79 -32.98 -7.21 18.11
N ARG A 80 -31.89 -7.87 17.69
CA ARG A 80 -31.85 -9.31 17.38
C ARG A 80 -31.87 -10.19 18.63
N LEU A 81 -31.50 -9.66 19.80
CA LEU A 81 -31.61 -10.38 21.07
C LEU A 81 -33.01 -10.19 21.65
N SER A 82 -33.59 -11.24 22.22
CA SER A 82 -34.81 -11.13 23.03
C SER A 82 -34.51 -10.53 24.41
N ARG A 83 -35.51 -9.99 25.09
CA ARG A 83 -35.35 -9.52 26.49
C ARG A 83 -34.99 -10.67 27.44
N LYS A 84 -35.51 -11.86 27.16
CA LYS A 84 -35.11 -13.15 27.75
C LYS A 84 -34.54 -14.01 26.62
N HIS A 85 -33.26 -13.86 26.32
CA HIS A 85 -32.62 -14.51 25.17
C HIS A 85 -31.99 -15.85 25.53
N LEU A 86 -31.42 -15.93 26.72
CA LEU A 86 -30.72 -17.07 27.26
C LEU A 86 -31.07 -17.23 28.75
N THR A 87 -31.44 -18.43 29.15
CA THR A 87 -31.59 -18.79 30.56
C THR A 87 -30.42 -19.69 30.95
N LEU A 88 -29.69 -19.31 31.99
CA LEU A 88 -28.50 -20.01 32.49
C LEU A 88 -28.75 -20.51 33.90
N THR A 89 -28.72 -21.82 34.11
CA THR A 89 -28.84 -22.45 35.43
C THR A 89 -27.46 -22.87 35.91
N ALA A 90 -26.89 -22.10 36.83
CA ALA A 90 -25.56 -22.36 37.38
C ALA A 90 -25.63 -23.38 38.52
N SER A 91 -24.68 -24.34 38.51
CA SER A 91 -24.53 -25.40 39.51
C SER A 91 -23.32 -25.15 40.41
N ARG A 92 -23.37 -25.68 41.64
CA ARG A 92 -22.30 -25.51 42.65
C ARG A 92 -20.98 -26.21 42.31
N ASP A 93 -20.97 -27.07 41.30
CA ASP A 93 -19.78 -27.76 40.79
C ASP A 93 -18.98 -26.92 39.78
N GLY A 94 -19.44 -25.70 39.46
CA GLY A 94 -18.80 -24.80 38.51
C GLY A 94 -19.19 -25.04 37.05
N SER A 95 -20.18 -25.90 36.79
CA SER A 95 -20.84 -26.04 35.49
C SER A 95 -22.13 -25.20 35.43
N ALA A 96 -22.61 -24.90 34.23
CA ALA A 96 -23.92 -24.31 34.02
C ALA A 96 -24.64 -24.93 32.83
N ASN A 97 -25.95 -25.13 32.96
CA ASN A 97 -26.81 -25.51 31.82
C ASN A 97 -27.46 -24.26 31.25
N LEU A 98 -27.41 -24.11 29.94
CA LEU A 98 -28.04 -23.01 29.23
C LEU A 98 -29.21 -23.51 28.39
N LEU A 99 -30.23 -22.67 28.28
CA LEU A 99 -31.41 -22.85 27.43
C LEU A 99 -31.60 -21.58 26.59
N VAL A 100 -31.68 -21.74 25.27
CA VAL A 100 -31.90 -20.60 24.35
C VAL A 100 -33.40 -20.30 24.26
N GLU A 101 -33.84 -19.23 24.91
CA GLU A 101 -35.25 -18.82 24.90
C GLU A 101 -35.59 -17.82 23.78
N GLY A 102 -34.58 -17.13 23.24
CA GLY A 102 -34.75 -16.18 22.13
C GLY A 102 -34.97 -16.86 20.78
N THR A 103 -35.48 -16.08 19.81
CA THR A 103 -35.75 -16.56 18.44
C THR A 103 -34.49 -16.75 17.58
N ASN A 104 -33.35 -16.20 18.00
CA ASN A 104 -32.07 -16.34 17.29
C ASN A 104 -31.14 -17.31 18.04
N PRO A 105 -30.37 -18.13 17.31
CA PRO A 105 -29.44 -19.09 17.90
C PRO A 105 -28.27 -18.39 18.61
N ILE A 106 -27.64 -19.08 19.55
CA ILE A 106 -26.38 -18.67 20.16
C ILE A 106 -25.25 -19.61 19.75
N VAL A 107 -24.01 -19.27 20.10
CA VAL A 107 -22.87 -20.16 19.95
C VAL A 107 -22.18 -20.35 21.28
N VAL A 108 -21.84 -21.60 21.60
CA VAL A 108 -20.97 -21.97 22.70
C VAL A 108 -19.64 -22.40 22.11
N ASN A 109 -18.56 -21.78 22.56
CA ASN A 109 -17.21 -22.16 22.22
C ASN A 109 -16.50 -22.71 23.45
N SER A 110 -16.29 -24.03 23.46
CA SER A 110 -15.53 -24.73 24.50
C SER A 110 -14.15 -25.08 23.94
N GLY A 111 -13.19 -24.15 24.07
CA GLY A 111 -11.84 -24.29 23.50
C GLY A 111 -11.81 -24.13 21.97
N ASN A 112 -11.45 -25.21 21.25
CA ASN A 112 -11.39 -25.25 19.77
C ASN A 112 -12.68 -25.80 19.14
N LYS A 113 -13.75 -26.01 19.93
CA LYS A 113 -15.02 -26.58 19.46
C LYS A 113 -16.13 -25.54 19.54
N ARG A 114 -16.46 -24.96 18.38
CA ARG A 114 -17.54 -23.98 18.23
C ARG A 114 -18.86 -24.67 17.87
N ARG A 115 -19.83 -24.67 18.79
CA ARG A 115 -21.14 -25.31 18.62
C ARG A 115 -22.26 -24.28 18.59
N LYS A 116 -23.09 -24.33 17.55
CA LYS A 116 -24.33 -23.54 17.48
C LYS A 116 -25.44 -24.23 18.28
N VAL A 117 -26.19 -23.46 19.07
CA VAL A 117 -27.33 -23.93 19.87
C VAL A 117 -28.57 -23.16 19.39
N ASN A 118 -29.56 -23.88 18.87
CA ASN A 118 -30.76 -23.26 18.27
C ASN A 118 -31.81 -22.91 19.35
N PRO A 119 -32.84 -22.10 19.01
CA PRO A 119 -33.94 -21.81 19.93
C PRO A 119 -34.57 -23.08 20.51
N LYS A 120 -34.82 -23.07 21.82
CA LYS A 120 -35.34 -24.19 22.64
C LYS A 120 -34.39 -25.39 22.81
N GLU A 121 -33.15 -25.29 22.33
CA GLU A 121 -32.12 -26.29 22.62
C GLU A 121 -31.34 -25.92 23.90
N GLU A 122 -30.83 -26.96 24.56
CA GLU A 122 -30.01 -26.85 25.75
C GLU A 122 -28.54 -27.21 25.46
N ALA A 123 -27.63 -26.62 26.22
CA ALA A 123 -26.22 -26.99 26.23
C ALA A 123 -25.63 -26.83 27.63
N THR A 124 -24.59 -27.59 27.92
CA THR A 124 -23.81 -27.46 29.16
C THR A 124 -22.53 -26.70 28.88
N ILE A 125 -22.18 -25.77 29.76
CA ILE A 125 -20.95 -24.98 29.68
C ILE A 125 -20.11 -25.15 30.96
N CYS A 126 -18.81 -24.99 30.80
CA CYS A 126 -17.83 -25.09 31.89
C CYS A 126 -17.03 -23.79 32.04
N ASN A 127 -16.31 -23.66 33.16
CA ASN A 127 -15.41 -22.54 33.40
C ASN A 127 -14.40 -22.35 32.25
N GLY A 128 -14.40 -21.17 31.65
CA GLY A 128 -13.55 -20.82 30.51
C GLY A 128 -14.26 -20.78 29.16
N ASP A 129 -15.46 -21.35 29.04
CA ASP A 129 -16.23 -21.37 27.79
C ASP A 129 -16.70 -19.96 27.39
N VAL A 130 -16.76 -19.71 26.09
CA VAL A 130 -17.21 -18.43 25.52
C VAL A 130 -18.57 -18.58 24.86
N ILE A 131 -19.52 -17.76 25.27
CA ILE A 131 -20.88 -17.71 24.76
C ILE A 131 -21.00 -16.48 23.85
N GLU A 132 -21.40 -16.69 22.60
CA GLU A 132 -21.77 -15.63 21.66
C GLU A 132 -23.30 -15.54 21.64
N LEU A 133 -23.90 -14.47 22.19
CA LEU A 133 -25.37 -14.35 22.21
C LEU A 133 -25.98 -14.22 20.80
N ILE A 134 -25.17 -13.83 19.82
CA ILE A 134 -25.43 -13.94 18.39
C ILE A 134 -24.14 -14.46 17.75
N PRO A 135 -24.17 -15.38 16.78
CA PRO A 135 -22.97 -15.81 16.07
C PRO A 135 -22.08 -14.61 15.65
N GLY A 136 -20.87 -14.55 16.20
CA GLY A 136 -19.84 -13.52 15.99
C GLY A 136 -19.97 -12.23 16.81
N HIS A 137 -20.94 -12.12 17.73
CA HIS A 137 -21.24 -10.88 18.45
C HIS A 137 -21.64 -11.12 19.92
N HIS A 138 -21.45 -10.11 20.77
CA HIS A 138 -21.81 -10.12 22.21
C HIS A 138 -21.25 -11.34 22.94
N LEU A 139 -19.93 -11.39 23.05
CA LEU A 139 -19.19 -12.52 23.61
C LEU A 139 -19.06 -12.40 25.14
N PHE A 140 -19.36 -13.49 25.83
CA PHE A 140 -19.25 -13.62 27.28
C PHE A 140 -18.45 -14.86 27.64
N LYS A 141 -17.39 -14.71 28.44
CA LYS A 141 -16.66 -15.84 28.99
C LYS A 141 -17.28 -16.24 30.33
N TYR A 142 -17.67 -17.51 30.48
CA TYR A 142 -18.18 -18.03 31.74
C TYR A 142 -17.01 -18.29 32.70
N GLN A 143 -17.04 -17.68 33.89
CA GLN A 143 -15.99 -17.80 34.89
C GLN A 143 -16.58 -18.05 36.28
N VAL A 144 -16.08 -19.09 36.95
CA VAL A 144 -16.44 -19.42 38.33
C VAL A 144 -15.50 -18.68 39.28
N LEU A 145 -16.05 -17.87 40.18
CA LEU A 145 -15.28 -17.11 41.18
C LEU A 145 -15.29 -17.89 42.50
N GLY A 146 -14.20 -18.62 42.80
CA GLY A 146 -14.03 -19.39 44.03
C GLY A 146 -12.79 -18.96 44.81
N GLY A 147 -12.96 -18.69 46.11
CA GLY A 147 -11.99 -18.06 47.00
C GLY A 147 -10.77 -18.90 47.40
N ASP A 148 -9.77 -18.18 47.92
CA ASP A 148 -8.47 -18.64 48.41
C ASP A 148 -8.50 -19.99 49.15
N ARG A 149 -7.64 -20.91 48.69
CA ARG A 149 -6.96 -21.86 49.60
C ARG A 149 -5.46 -21.59 49.55
N LYS A 150 -4.98 -20.85 50.55
CA LYS A 150 -3.56 -20.68 50.85
C LYS A 150 -2.97 -21.94 51.49
N SER A 151 -1.80 -22.32 50.97
CA SER A 151 -0.62 -22.91 51.61
C SER A 151 -0.73 -24.16 52.49
N SER A 152 0.06 -25.17 52.13
CA SER A 152 1.01 -25.76 53.09
C SER A 152 2.22 -26.36 52.38
N SER A 153 3.40 -25.84 52.71
CA SER A 153 4.72 -26.42 52.51
C SER A 153 4.89 -27.73 53.29
N GLY A 154 5.69 -28.68 52.78
CA GLY A 154 6.18 -29.78 53.62
C GLY A 154 6.69 -31.03 52.92
N ARG A 155 8.02 -31.09 52.79
CA ARG A 155 8.93 -32.25 53.00
C ARG A 155 9.00 -33.43 52.01
N ASN A 156 10.24 -33.69 51.60
CA ASN A 156 10.81 -34.94 51.12
C ASN A 156 10.45 -36.14 52.03
N ASN A 157 10.22 -37.32 51.44
CA ASN A 157 11.10 -38.49 51.62
C ASN A 157 10.69 -39.68 50.75
N GLU A 158 11.71 -40.48 50.45
CA GLU A 158 11.80 -41.70 49.66
C GLU A 158 10.83 -42.82 50.08
N ALA A 159 10.50 -43.71 49.14
CA ALA A 159 10.70 -45.16 49.31
C ALA A 159 10.51 -45.91 47.97
N GLN A 160 11.52 -46.72 47.64
CA GLN A 160 11.51 -47.78 46.64
C GLN A 160 10.62 -48.97 47.05
N SER A 161 10.28 -49.80 46.05
CA SER A 161 10.07 -51.27 46.05
C SER A 161 8.80 -51.60 45.24
N SER A 162 8.68 -52.66 44.45
CA SER A 162 9.59 -53.74 44.05
C SER A 162 8.80 -54.64 43.08
N PHE A 163 9.49 -55.10 42.03
CA PHE A 163 9.46 -56.48 41.52
C PHE A 163 8.16 -57.18 41.05
N ARG A 164 8.12 -57.37 39.72
CA ARG A 164 8.17 -58.66 38.96
C ARG A 164 6.92 -59.51 38.67
N ASN A 165 6.98 -60.01 37.42
CA ASN A 165 6.49 -61.26 36.81
C ASN A 165 5.06 -61.25 36.23
N LYS A 166 4.87 -61.22 34.88
CA LYS A 166 4.97 -62.30 33.86
C LYS A 166 3.95 -63.45 34.07
N PRO A 167 3.55 -64.23 33.04
CA PRO A 167 3.20 -63.92 31.64
C PRO A 167 2.03 -64.83 31.12
N SER A 168 1.90 -64.96 29.79
CA SER A 168 1.25 -66.05 29.00
C SER A 168 -0.26 -65.97 28.80
N GLY A 169 -0.83 -66.30 27.63
CA GLY A 169 -0.27 -66.83 26.39
C GLY A 169 -1.37 -67.10 25.35
N ARG A 170 -0.94 -67.16 24.07
CA ARG A 170 -1.34 -68.07 22.95
C ARG A 170 -2.84 -68.34 22.69
N THR A 171 -3.38 -68.52 21.48
CA THR A 171 -2.95 -68.86 20.10
C THR A 171 -4.24 -68.84 19.26
N SER A 172 -4.26 -68.50 17.96
CA SER A 172 -4.23 -69.44 16.81
C SER A 172 -4.34 -68.61 15.51
N ARG A 173 -3.43 -68.73 14.52
CA ARG A 173 -3.50 -69.60 13.30
C ARG A 173 -4.78 -69.37 12.49
N ASP A 174 -4.74 -68.99 11.21
CA ASP A 174 -4.21 -69.74 10.05
C ASP A 174 -3.96 -68.78 8.85
N LYS A 175 -2.79 -68.82 8.20
CA LYS A 175 -2.38 -69.56 6.96
C LYS A 175 -2.82 -68.87 5.64
N VAL A 176 -1.86 -68.35 4.83
CA VAL A 176 -1.09 -69.01 3.73
C VAL A 176 -1.91 -68.96 2.43
N GLU A 177 -1.47 -68.54 1.24
CA GLU A 177 -0.25 -68.78 0.43
C GLU A 177 -0.23 -67.73 -0.72
N THR A 178 0.86 -67.01 -1.05
CA THR A 178 1.99 -67.35 -1.98
C THR A 178 1.54 -67.73 -3.41
N CYS A 179 2.12 -67.24 -4.51
CA CYS A 179 3.50 -67.42 -5.02
C CYS A 179 3.57 -66.73 -6.43
N SER A 180 4.67 -66.36 -7.10
CA SER A 180 6.08 -66.84 -7.16
C SER A 180 6.88 -65.78 -7.97
N GLN A 181 8.04 -65.23 -7.57
CA GLN A 181 9.41 -65.77 -7.44
C GLN A 181 10.22 -65.97 -8.75
N LYS A 182 11.35 -65.25 -8.84
CA LYS A 182 12.77 -65.68 -9.08
C LYS A 182 13.61 -64.43 -9.43
N GLN A 183 14.49 -63.86 -8.58
CA GLN A 183 15.86 -64.28 -8.16
C GLN A 183 16.69 -64.92 -9.29
N VAL A 184 17.90 -64.46 -9.64
CA VAL A 184 19.14 -64.49 -8.82
C VAL A 184 20.22 -63.47 -9.30
N ARG A 185 20.70 -62.66 -8.34
CA ARG A 185 22.06 -62.21 -7.93
C ARG A 185 23.21 -62.00 -8.97
N ASN A 186 23.92 -60.86 -8.91
CA ASN A 186 25.07 -60.62 -8.01
C ASN A 186 25.65 -59.19 -8.10
N ALA A 187 26.08 -58.69 -6.93
CA ALA A 187 27.06 -57.66 -6.57
C ALA A 187 27.44 -56.54 -7.56
N ASP A 188 27.25 -55.29 -7.14
CA ASP A 188 28.38 -54.36 -7.00
C ASP A 188 28.03 -53.08 -6.24
N THR A 189 28.87 -52.77 -5.27
CA THR A 189 28.92 -51.55 -4.47
C THR A 189 29.20 -50.35 -5.38
N ARG A 190 28.18 -49.56 -5.75
CA ARG A 190 28.38 -48.24 -6.37
C ARG A 190 27.37 -47.21 -5.88
N LYS A 191 27.95 -46.17 -5.25
CA LYS A 191 27.55 -44.76 -5.24
C LYS A 191 26.15 -44.47 -5.77
N SER A 192 25.25 -44.14 -4.84
CA SER A 192 23.91 -43.62 -5.14
C SER A 192 24.04 -42.34 -5.96
N VAL A 193 23.69 -42.47 -7.24
CA VAL A 193 23.20 -41.39 -8.08
C VAL A 193 21.84 -41.00 -7.48
N ASP A 194 21.80 -39.89 -6.76
CA ASP A 194 20.55 -39.27 -6.35
C ASP A 194 20.02 -38.48 -7.54
N SER A 195 19.30 -39.19 -8.42
CA SER A 195 18.43 -38.57 -9.41
C SER A 195 17.15 -38.13 -8.71
N GLN A 196 17.18 -36.96 -8.07
CA GLN A 196 15.98 -36.19 -7.80
C GLN A 196 15.88 -35.09 -8.85
N SER A 197 14.88 -35.25 -9.71
CA SER A 197 14.35 -34.24 -10.62
C SER A 197 13.94 -32.99 -9.84
N SER A 198 14.78 -31.95 -9.86
CA SER A 198 14.41 -30.61 -9.41
C SER A 198 13.52 -29.95 -10.47
N GLU A 199 12.21 -30.21 -10.41
CA GLU A 199 11.27 -29.37 -11.13
C GLU A 199 11.27 -27.97 -10.51
N ASP A 200 11.64 -27.05 -11.40
CA ASP A 200 11.87 -25.63 -11.32
C ASP A 200 10.65 -24.87 -10.77
N SER A 201 10.82 -24.08 -9.70
CA SER A 201 9.77 -23.17 -9.24
C SER A 201 10.35 -21.77 -8.97
N SER A 202 10.12 -20.88 -9.94
CA SER A 202 10.29 -19.43 -9.89
C SER A 202 9.16 -18.73 -9.09
N VAL A 203 8.27 -19.52 -8.49
CA VAL A 203 7.16 -19.07 -7.65
C VAL A 203 7.73 -18.46 -6.36
N GLU A 204 7.13 -17.38 -5.86
CA GLU A 204 7.57 -16.65 -4.66
C GLU A 204 8.97 -15.98 -4.71
N ALA A 205 9.54 -15.71 -5.90
CA ALA A 205 10.88 -15.11 -6.02
C ALA A 205 11.09 -13.83 -5.18
N ILE A 206 10.03 -13.03 -4.95
CA ILE A 206 10.08 -11.83 -4.10
C ILE A 206 10.53 -12.10 -2.66
N ARG A 207 10.40 -13.34 -2.17
CA ARG A 207 10.84 -13.74 -0.84
C ARG A 207 12.33 -13.49 -0.61
N ASN A 208 13.12 -13.53 -1.68
CA ASN A 208 14.57 -13.30 -1.63
C ASN A 208 14.94 -11.84 -1.92
N PHE A 209 13.96 -10.97 -2.19
CA PHE A 209 14.18 -9.57 -2.51
C PHE A 209 14.44 -8.75 -1.24
N HIS A 210 15.72 -8.56 -0.93
CA HIS A 210 16.18 -7.68 0.13
C HIS A 210 16.90 -6.50 -0.50
N VAL A 211 16.57 -5.30 -0.06
CA VAL A 211 17.19 -4.06 -0.57
C VAL A 211 18.23 -3.58 0.44
N PRO A 212 19.54 -3.68 0.13
CA PRO A 212 20.57 -3.06 0.93
C PRO A 212 20.39 -1.54 1.01
N ASN A 213 20.75 -0.94 2.14
CA ASN A 213 20.61 0.50 2.35
C ASN A 213 21.35 1.33 1.29
N ASP A 214 22.49 0.86 0.78
CA ASP A 214 23.27 1.53 -0.26
C ASP A 214 22.61 1.49 -1.65
N GLN A 215 21.59 0.64 -1.83
CA GLN A 215 20.89 0.45 -3.11
C GLN A 215 19.49 1.06 -3.14
N ILE A 216 18.94 1.51 -2.01
CA ILE A 216 17.60 2.12 -1.93
C ILE A 216 17.36 3.17 -3.03
N PRO A 217 18.28 4.14 -3.25
CA PRO A 217 18.11 5.20 -4.26
C PRO A 217 17.93 4.69 -5.70
N SER A 218 18.42 3.49 -5.97
CA SER A 218 18.46 2.88 -7.29
C SER A 218 17.40 1.80 -7.47
N THR A 219 16.54 1.58 -6.47
CA THR A 219 15.55 0.48 -6.49
C THR A 219 14.13 0.97 -6.65
N PHE A 220 13.34 0.11 -7.26
CA PHE A 220 11.89 0.18 -7.34
C PHE A 220 11.28 -0.69 -6.23
N ARG A 221 10.22 -0.23 -5.59
CA ARG A 221 9.52 -0.95 -4.51
C ARG A 221 8.05 -1.11 -4.84
N LEU A 222 7.48 -2.24 -4.42
CA LEU A 222 6.04 -2.44 -4.45
C LEU A 222 5.41 -1.91 -3.17
N LEU A 223 4.17 -1.43 -3.25
CA LEU A 223 3.39 -1.14 -2.05
C LEU A 223 2.91 -2.44 -1.39
N ARG A 224 2.72 -2.35 -0.07
CA ARG A 224 2.18 -3.43 0.74
C ARG A 224 0.72 -3.69 0.36
N VAL A 225 0.36 -4.95 0.23
CA VAL A 225 -1.02 -5.37 -0.02
C VAL A 225 -1.52 -6.17 1.18
N GLN A 226 -2.62 -5.74 1.77
CA GLN A 226 -3.27 -6.43 2.89
C GLN A 226 -3.86 -7.76 2.43
N GLY A 227 -3.85 -8.78 3.30
CA GLY A 227 -4.38 -10.10 2.96
C GLY A 227 -3.45 -10.97 2.10
N LEU A 228 -2.35 -10.43 1.55
CA LEU A 228 -1.30 -11.26 0.96
C LEU A 228 -0.46 -11.95 2.04
N PRO A 229 0.08 -13.15 1.76
CA PRO A 229 0.98 -13.83 2.68
C PRO A 229 2.20 -12.95 3.00
N PRO A 230 2.78 -13.03 4.21
CA PRO A 230 3.88 -12.15 4.62
C PRO A 230 5.06 -12.13 3.63
N TRP A 231 5.36 -13.26 2.99
CA TRP A 231 6.45 -13.36 2.03
C TRP A 231 6.23 -12.48 0.78
N ALA A 232 4.99 -12.27 0.35
CA ALA A 232 4.65 -11.45 -0.83
C ALA A 232 4.78 -9.95 -0.54
N ASN A 233 4.83 -9.58 0.75
CA ASN A 233 5.05 -8.23 1.24
C ASN A 233 6.49 -7.98 1.70
N ILE A 234 7.42 -8.92 1.48
CA ILE A 234 8.84 -8.72 1.77
C ILE A 234 9.35 -7.51 0.99
N SER A 235 10.02 -6.60 1.69
CA SER A 235 10.50 -5.34 1.14
C SER A 235 9.41 -4.54 0.40
N CYS A 236 8.14 -4.65 0.78
CA CYS A 236 7.10 -3.72 0.32
C CYS A 236 6.98 -2.54 1.28
N VAL A 237 6.36 -1.43 0.84
CA VAL A 237 6.21 -0.22 1.68
C VAL A 237 4.74 0.18 1.82
N SER A 238 4.35 0.63 3.00
CA SER A 238 3.05 1.27 3.26
C SER A 238 3.18 2.79 3.19
N ILE A 239 2.06 3.51 3.19
CA ILE A 239 2.08 4.98 3.24
C ILE A 239 2.77 5.52 4.50
N GLY A 240 2.67 4.81 5.63
CA GLY A 240 3.33 5.17 6.88
C GLY A 240 4.86 5.02 6.81
N ASP A 241 5.37 4.07 6.03
CA ASP A 241 6.81 3.92 5.81
C ASP A 241 7.36 5.06 4.93
N VAL A 242 6.52 5.61 4.04
CA VAL A 242 6.88 6.70 3.12
C VAL A 242 6.83 8.06 3.82
N ILE A 243 5.74 8.34 4.53
CA ILE A 243 5.47 9.62 5.19
C ILE A 243 5.69 9.46 6.71
N GLN A 244 6.95 9.60 7.11
CA GLN A 244 7.39 9.51 8.50
C GLN A 244 8.47 10.53 8.82
N GLY A 245 8.75 10.71 10.11
CA GLY A 245 9.72 11.66 10.64
C GLY A 245 9.20 13.10 10.74
N ASP A 246 10.10 14.02 11.05
CA ASP A 246 9.79 15.43 11.32
C ASP A 246 9.71 16.24 10.02
N ILE A 247 8.62 16.07 9.30
CA ILE A 247 8.37 16.77 8.04
C ILE A 247 7.98 18.23 8.31
N LEU A 248 8.72 19.18 7.73
CA LEU A 248 8.48 20.62 7.83
C LEU A 248 7.45 21.12 6.81
N VAL A 249 7.51 20.57 5.59
CA VAL A 249 6.60 20.89 4.48
C VAL A 249 6.34 19.63 3.67
N ALA A 250 5.09 19.39 3.30
CA ALA A 250 4.70 18.32 2.39
C ALA A 250 4.02 18.88 1.14
N ILE A 251 4.50 18.49 -0.03
CA ILE A 251 3.81 18.71 -1.31
C ILE A 251 3.34 17.36 -1.82
N LEU A 252 2.02 17.18 -1.92
CA LEU A 252 1.37 15.95 -2.35
C LEU A 252 0.69 16.20 -3.69
N SER A 253 1.08 15.46 -4.73
CA SER A 253 0.51 15.52 -6.07
C SER A 253 -0.23 14.22 -6.35
N ASN A 254 -1.52 14.29 -6.70
CA ASN A 254 -2.32 13.11 -6.99
C ASN A 254 -3.53 13.39 -7.92
N TYR A 255 -4.17 12.34 -8.43
CA TYR A 255 -5.47 12.44 -9.11
C TYR A 255 -6.61 12.47 -8.08
N MET A 256 -6.75 11.42 -7.27
CA MET A 256 -7.77 11.33 -6.21
C MET A 256 -7.18 11.42 -4.79
N VAL A 257 -7.91 12.07 -3.88
CA VAL A 257 -7.49 12.28 -2.49
C VAL A 257 -8.65 12.03 -1.53
N ASP A 258 -8.46 11.11 -0.59
CA ASP A 258 -9.35 10.89 0.55
C ASP A 258 -8.69 11.45 1.83
N ILE A 259 -9.08 12.67 2.22
CA ILE A 259 -8.53 13.35 3.39
C ILE A 259 -8.85 12.58 4.68
N ASP A 260 -10.05 12.02 4.81
CA ASP A 260 -10.50 11.37 6.03
C ASP A 260 -9.72 10.07 6.28
N TRP A 261 -9.31 9.40 5.19
CA TRP A 261 -8.42 8.25 5.26
C TRP A 261 -6.97 8.66 5.56
N LEU A 262 -6.46 9.73 4.92
CA LEU A 262 -5.07 10.17 5.10
C LEU A 262 -4.78 10.63 6.54
N ILE A 263 -5.64 11.47 7.10
CA ILE A 263 -5.45 12.08 8.41
C ILE A 263 -6.60 11.74 9.36
N PRO A 264 -6.31 11.50 10.65
CA PRO A 264 -7.36 11.30 11.63
C PRO A 264 -8.12 12.62 11.83
N GLU A 265 -9.46 12.59 11.76
CA GLU A 265 -10.25 13.77 12.14
C GLU A 265 -9.96 14.15 13.61
N SER A 266 -9.82 15.45 13.87
CA SER A 266 -9.83 15.97 15.24
C SER A 266 -11.16 15.65 15.90
N ILE A 267 -11.12 14.97 17.04
CA ILE A 267 -12.32 14.71 17.87
C ILE A 267 -12.93 16.07 18.24
N THR A 268 -14.12 16.37 17.70
CA THR A 268 -14.86 17.57 18.08
C THR A 268 -15.75 17.25 19.27
N LEU A 269 -15.47 17.90 20.40
CA LEU A 269 -16.29 17.82 21.62
C LEU A 269 -17.29 18.97 21.58
N HIS A 270 -18.58 18.66 21.43
CA HIS A 270 -19.64 19.64 21.60
C HIS A 270 -20.05 19.67 23.08
N ILE A 271 -19.79 20.79 23.75
CA ILE A 271 -20.17 21.00 25.15
C ILE A 271 -21.43 21.86 25.18
N TYR A 272 -22.54 21.30 25.67
CA TYR A 272 -23.79 22.03 25.90
C TYR A 272 -23.97 22.24 27.39
N ILE A 273 -24.37 23.45 27.79
CA ILE A 273 -24.70 23.77 29.18
C ILE A 273 -26.20 24.08 29.22
N SER A 274 -26.98 23.21 29.86
CA SER A 274 -28.40 23.50 30.10
C SER A 274 -28.52 24.61 31.14
N LYS A 275 -29.23 25.69 30.80
CA LYS A 275 -29.53 26.81 31.69
C LYS A 275 -30.88 26.69 32.42
N ARG A 276 -31.64 25.61 32.22
CA ARG A 276 -32.88 25.35 32.95
C ARG A 276 -32.67 24.18 33.93
N GLY A 277 -32.82 24.45 35.22
CA GLY A 277 -32.55 23.50 36.31
C GLY A 277 -31.09 23.46 36.77
N ASN A 278 -30.72 22.40 37.49
CA ASN A 278 -29.33 22.18 37.96
C ASN A 278 -28.38 22.16 36.74
N PRO A 279 -27.31 22.98 36.73
CA PRO A 279 -26.45 23.14 35.57
C PRO A 279 -25.77 21.81 35.21
N THR A 280 -26.25 21.20 34.13
CA THR A 280 -25.74 19.93 33.62
C THR A 280 -24.99 20.18 32.33
N VAL A 281 -23.73 19.73 32.29
CA VAL A 281 -22.85 19.82 31.13
C VAL A 281 -23.01 18.56 30.31
N TYR A 282 -23.50 18.67 29.08
CA TYR A 282 -23.57 17.57 28.12
C TYR A 282 -22.36 17.65 27.20
N VAL A 283 -21.56 16.59 27.14
CA VAL A 283 -20.47 16.46 26.18
C VAL A 283 -20.90 15.47 25.10
N SER A 284 -21.18 15.96 23.91
CA SER A 284 -21.40 15.12 22.73
C SER A 284 -20.09 14.94 21.98
N ILE A 285 -19.65 13.68 21.85
CA ILE A 285 -18.50 13.30 21.04
C ILE A 285 -19.05 12.85 19.70
N LYS A 286 -18.90 13.66 18.66
CA LYS A 286 -19.24 13.24 17.30
C LYS A 286 -18.06 12.42 16.75
N ARG A 287 -18.14 11.09 16.83
CA ARG A 287 -17.22 10.17 16.14
C ARG A 287 -17.83 9.78 14.80
N ASN A 288 -17.15 10.08 13.69
CA ASN A 288 -17.49 9.51 12.39
C ASN A 288 -17.17 8.00 12.41
N HIS A 289 -18.12 7.14 12.06
CA HIS A 289 -17.95 5.67 12.04
C HIS A 289 -16.87 5.16 11.06
N ARG A 290 -16.24 6.04 10.26
CA ARG A 290 -15.14 5.72 9.33
C ARG A 290 -13.73 5.76 9.97
N LEU A 291 -13.63 6.12 11.25
CA LEU A 291 -12.38 6.43 11.95
C LEU A 291 -11.46 5.23 12.31
N TRP A 292 -11.63 4.04 11.73
CA TRP A 292 -10.96 2.88 12.33
C TRP A 292 -9.43 2.93 12.28
N HIS A 293 -8.76 3.42 11.23
CA HIS A 293 -7.33 3.74 11.30
C HIS A 293 -6.95 4.80 10.24
N ALA A 294 -6.57 6.01 10.66
CA ALA A 294 -5.99 6.97 9.72
C ALA A 294 -4.65 6.44 9.20
N ALA A 295 -4.44 6.51 7.88
CA ALA A 295 -3.32 5.88 7.21
C ALA A 295 -1.98 6.54 7.56
N CYS A 296 -2.00 7.86 7.79
CA CYS A 296 -0.79 8.62 8.03
C CYS A 296 -1.00 9.74 9.07
N PRO A 297 -1.03 9.40 10.37
CA PRO A 297 -1.15 10.40 11.44
C PRO A 297 -0.03 11.44 11.43
N ALA A 298 1.18 11.11 10.94
CA ALA A 298 2.30 12.04 10.80
C ALA A 298 1.95 13.26 9.94
N LEU A 299 1.14 13.07 8.89
CA LEU A 299 0.76 14.13 7.97
C LEU A 299 -0.10 15.21 8.66
N SER A 300 -0.87 14.84 9.69
CA SER A 300 -1.66 15.79 10.48
C SER A 300 -0.80 16.75 11.33
N LYS A 301 0.45 16.36 11.62
CA LYS A 301 1.42 17.17 12.38
C LYS A 301 2.23 18.11 11.50
N VAL A 302 2.19 17.92 10.17
CA VAL A 302 2.98 18.73 9.23
C VAL A 302 2.45 20.17 9.21
N PRO A 303 3.29 21.18 9.50
CA PRO A 303 2.83 22.57 9.61
C PRO A 303 2.25 23.15 8.31
N HIS A 304 2.83 22.74 7.16
CA HIS A 304 2.48 23.24 5.84
C HIS A 304 2.32 22.08 4.86
N VAL A 305 1.11 21.92 4.31
CA VAL A 305 0.82 20.88 3.31
C VAL A 305 0.19 21.53 2.09
N LEU A 306 0.77 21.30 0.92
CA LEU A 306 0.20 21.64 -0.38
C LEU A 306 -0.30 20.35 -1.04
N VAL A 307 -1.60 20.30 -1.36
CA VAL A 307 -2.21 19.19 -2.09
C VAL A 307 -2.55 19.67 -3.50
N ILE A 308 -1.87 19.10 -4.49
CA ILE A 308 -2.10 19.30 -5.92
C ILE A 308 -2.95 18.13 -6.41
N HIS A 309 -4.17 18.41 -6.87
CA HIS A 309 -5.15 17.35 -7.14
C HIS A 309 -5.76 17.39 -8.53
N GLY A 310 -6.20 16.23 -9.02
CA GLY A 310 -6.99 16.08 -10.24
C GLY A 310 -8.49 15.95 -10.05
N GLU A 311 -8.98 15.85 -8.80
CA GLU A 311 -10.40 15.73 -8.45
C GLU A 311 -11.29 16.72 -9.21
N SER A 312 -12.45 16.25 -9.65
CA SER A 312 -13.54 17.03 -10.24
C SER A 312 -14.78 17.02 -9.36
N ASP A 313 -15.75 17.87 -9.69
CA ASP A 313 -17.11 17.81 -9.15
C ASP A 313 -17.21 18.03 -7.62
N GLY A 314 -18.29 17.54 -7.00
CA GLY A 314 -18.62 17.80 -5.58
C GLY A 314 -17.59 17.29 -4.57
N ARG A 315 -16.66 16.39 -4.96
CA ARG A 315 -15.54 15.97 -4.10
C ARG A 315 -14.59 17.11 -3.80
N VAL A 316 -14.36 18.03 -4.74
CA VAL A 316 -13.50 19.19 -4.51
C VAL A 316 -14.05 20.08 -3.39
N ASP A 317 -15.36 20.31 -3.40
CA ASP A 317 -16.01 21.11 -2.36
C ASP A 317 -16.02 20.40 -1.00
N TYR A 318 -16.09 19.07 -0.99
CA TYR A 318 -15.89 18.28 0.21
C TYR A 318 -14.48 18.47 0.79
N ILE A 319 -13.44 18.23 -0.03
CA ILE A 319 -12.03 18.37 0.37
C ILE A 319 -11.74 19.79 0.88
N LYS A 320 -12.26 20.83 0.24
CA LYS A 320 -12.11 22.22 0.69
C LYS A 320 -12.66 22.47 2.09
N ARG A 321 -13.76 21.80 2.47
CA ARG A 321 -14.39 21.91 3.79
C ARG A 321 -13.72 21.02 4.84
N SER A 322 -13.29 19.82 4.46
CA SER A 322 -12.76 18.81 5.40
C SER A 322 -11.26 18.96 5.67
N LYS A 323 -10.50 19.57 4.74
CA LYS A 323 -9.05 19.73 4.93
C LYS A 323 -8.72 20.60 6.16
N PRO A 324 -7.58 20.38 6.82
CA PRO A 324 -7.07 21.30 7.83
C PRO A 324 -6.90 22.72 7.25
N ALA A 325 -7.16 23.73 8.08
CA ALA A 325 -7.13 25.14 7.64
C ALA A 325 -5.79 25.56 7.03
N LYS A 326 -4.68 25.00 7.52
CA LYS A 326 -3.32 25.29 7.05
C LYS A 326 -2.94 24.59 5.74
N TRP A 327 -3.76 23.66 5.25
CA TRP A 327 -3.47 22.96 4.00
C TRP A 327 -3.88 23.84 2.81
N ILE A 328 -3.02 23.91 1.80
CA ILE A 328 -3.30 24.58 0.53
C ILE A 328 -3.79 23.52 -0.45
N LEU A 329 -4.92 23.78 -1.10
CA LEU A 329 -5.46 22.91 -2.14
C LEU A 329 -5.32 23.60 -3.49
N HIS A 330 -4.67 22.95 -4.44
CA HIS A 330 -4.39 23.49 -5.77
C HIS A 330 -4.81 22.52 -6.87
N LYS A 331 -5.48 23.04 -7.90
CA LYS A 331 -5.84 22.29 -9.11
C LYS A 331 -5.10 22.91 -10.30
N PRO A 332 -4.14 22.21 -10.91
CA PRO A 332 -3.42 22.72 -12.08
C PRO A 332 -4.35 22.97 -13.27
N SER A 333 -3.96 23.92 -14.13
CA SER A 333 -4.74 24.26 -15.32
C SER A 333 -4.67 23.14 -16.37
N LEU A 334 -5.85 22.76 -16.88
CA LEU A 334 -6.03 21.79 -17.97
C LEU A 334 -6.64 22.52 -19.18
N PRO A 335 -5.82 23.22 -19.99
CA PRO A 335 -6.31 24.08 -21.07
C PRO A 335 -6.86 23.32 -22.29
N ILE A 336 -6.66 22.01 -22.35
CA ILE A 336 -7.06 21.16 -23.46
C ILE A 336 -8.08 20.14 -22.92
N SER A 337 -9.22 20.01 -23.61
CA SER A 337 -10.31 19.11 -23.20
C SER A 337 -9.84 17.66 -23.06
N PHE A 338 -10.50 16.92 -22.17
CA PHE A 338 -10.19 15.51 -21.86
C PHE A 338 -8.78 15.31 -21.27
N GLY A 339 -8.17 16.37 -20.74
CA GLY A 339 -6.96 16.30 -19.93
C GLY A 339 -7.24 15.93 -18.48
N THR A 340 -6.24 15.41 -17.78
CA THR A 340 -6.32 15.09 -16.35
C THR A 340 -5.01 15.46 -15.65
N HIS A 341 -5.08 15.86 -14.38
CA HIS A 341 -3.90 15.88 -13.53
C HIS A 341 -3.74 14.50 -12.89
N HIS A 342 -2.82 13.70 -13.43
CA HIS A 342 -2.68 12.29 -13.10
C HIS A 342 -1.32 11.94 -12.49
N SER A 343 -0.45 12.94 -12.32
CA SER A 343 0.82 12.83 -11.59
C SER A 343 0.58 12.40 -10.14
N LYS A 344 1.37 11.43 -9.68
CA LYS A 344 1.32 10.84 -8.34
C LYS A 344 2.71 10.89 -7.72
N ALA A 345 2.93 11.90 -6.90
CA ALA A 345 4.25 12.21 -6.35
C ALA A 345 4.15 12.93 -5.01
N MET A 346 5.21 12.81 -4.21
CA MET A 346 5.35 13.55 -2.96
C MET A 346 6.73 14.19 -2.89
N VAL A 347 6.79 15.42 -2.38
CA VAL A 347 8.04 16.09 -2.03
C VAL A 347 7.96 16.53 -0.58
N LEU A 348 8.78 15.91 0.26
CA LEU A 348 8.74 16.07 1.71
C LEU A 348 10.03 16.77 2.17
N ILE A 349 9.90 17.96 2.76
CA ILE A 349 11.03 18.74 3.25
C ILE A 349 11.25 18.44 4.73
N TYR A 350 12.49 18.08 5.07
CA TYR A 350 12.96 17.74 6.40
C TYR A 350 14.02 18.76 6.87
N PRO A 351 14.36 18.79 8.17
CA PRO A 351 15.48 19.60 8.65
C PRO A 351 16.80 19.28 7.93
N GLN A 352 17.04 18.00 7.61
CA GLN A 352 18.29 17.51 7.03
C GLN A 352 18.33 17.62 5.49
N GLY A 353 17.19 17.68 4.81
CA GLY A 353 17.14 17.61 3.35
C GLY A 353 15.73 17.46 2.79
N VAL A 354 15.60 16.84 1.62
CA VAL A 354 14.31 16.58 0.94
C VAL A 354 14.20 15.12 0.52
N ARG A 355 13.01 14.53 0.70
CA ARG A 355 12.64 13.25 0.09
C ARG A 355 11.76 13.51 -1.13
N VAL A 356 12.12 12.92 -2.26
CA VAL A 356 11.28 12.91 -3.47
C VAL A 356 10.74 11.51 -3.68
N ILE A 357 9.43 11.41 -3.90
CA ILE A 357 8.72 10.15 -4.14
C ILE A 357 7.91 10.27 -5.42
N VAL A 358 8.00 9.27 -6.30
CA VAL A 358 7.13 9.10 -7.48
C VAL A 358 6.49 7.73 -7.39
N HIS A 359 5.17 7.67 -7.47
CA HIS A 359 4.41 6.44 -7.27
C HIS A 359 3.20 6.35 -8.20
N THR A 360 2.39 5.29 -8.06
CA THR A 360 1.24 5.01 -8.96
C THR A 360 -0.12 4.95 -8.27
N ALA A 361 -0.14 4.93 -6.93
CA ALA A 361 -1.38 4.89 -6.14
C ALA A 361 -2.09 6.23 -6.00
N ASN A 362 -3.43 6.29 -6.11
CA ASN A 362 -4.15 7.45 -5.59
C ASN A 362 -4.04 7.54 -4.06
N LEU A 363 -4.27 8.71 -3.47
CA LEU A 363 -4.27 8.86 -2.00
C LEU A 363 -5.60 8.41 -1.40
N ILE A 364 -5.96 7.15 -1.61
CA ILE A 364 -7.16 6.49 -1.11
C ILE A 364 -6.81 5.10 -0.55
N TYR A 365 -7.64 4.59 0.37
CA TYR A 365 -7.41 3.31 1.04
C TYR A 365 -7.12 2.16 0.08
N VAL A 366 -7.98 1.99 -0.93
CA VAL A 366 -7.95 0.82 -1.82
C VAL A 366 -6.63 0.75 -2.57
N ASP A 367 -6.11 1.87 -3.05
CA ASP A 367 -4.89 1.87 -3.85
C ASP A 367 -3.64 1.56 -3.03
N TRP A 368 -3.58 1.98 -1.77
CA TRP A 368 -2.42 1.72 -0.91
C TRP A 368 -2.45 0.39 -0.18
N ASN A 369 -3.60 -0.29 -0.14
CA ASN A 369 -3.77 -1.50 0.68
C ASN A 369 -4.24 -2.72 -0.12
N ASN A 370 -4.91 -2.53 -1.26
CA ASN A 370 -5.60 -3.61 -1.98
C ASN A 370 -5.13 -3.73 -3.43
N LYS A 371 -4.06 -3.01 -3.81
CA LYS A 371 -3.55 -2.99 -5.18
C LYS A 371 -2.04 -3.07 -5.10
N SER A 372 -1.40 -3.88 -5.93
CA SER A 372 0.03 -3.69 -6.14
C SER A 372 0.25 -2.39 -6.88
N GLN A 373 1.28 -1.70 -6.45
CA GLN A 373 1.52 -0.33 -6.85
C GLN A 373 3.01 -0.13 -6.78
N GLY A 374 3.50 0.70 -7.66
CA GLY A 374 4.92 1.02 -7.73
C GLY A 374 5.27 2.30 -7.03
N LEU A 375 6.46 2.31 -6.44
CA LEU A 375 7.06 3.48 -5.84
C LEU A 375 8.58 3.51 -6.06
N TRP A 376 9.08 4.71 -6.37
CA TRP A 376 10.49 5.08 -6.21
C TRP A 376 10.57 6.22 -5.21
N MET A 377 11.58 6.19 -4.33
CA MET A 377 11.88 7.28 -3.41
C MET A 377 13.38 7.42 -3.17
N GLN A 378 13.83 8.66 -3.01
CA GLN A 378 15.21 8.99 -2.66
C GLN A 378 15.26 10.25 -1.79
N ASP A 379 16.19 10.24 -0.83
CA ASP A 379 16.52 11.37 0.04
C ASP A 379 17.71 12.14 -0.52
N PHE A 380 17.67 13.47 -0.44
CA PHE A 380 18.68 14.38 -0.94
C PHE A 380 19.04 15.43 0.12
N PRO A 381 20.34 15.67 0.39
CA PRO A 381 20.76 16.65 1.38
C PRO A 381 20.58 18.08 0.88
N TRP A 382 20.76 19.05 1.76
CA TRP A 382 20.98 20.45 1.36
C TRP A 382 22.27 20.58 0.54
N LYS A 383 22.29 21.50 -0.43
CA LYS A 383 23.55 21.91 -1.08
C LYS A 383 24.42 22.67 -0.09
N ASP A 384 25.72 22.46 -0.19
CA ASP A 384 26.70 23.34 0.44
C ASP A 384 26.64 24.73 -0.22
N GLN A 385 26.43 25.77 0.60
CA GLN A 385 26.37 27.15 0.12
C GLN A 385 27.74 27.67 -0.36
N ASN A 386 28.83 27.04 0.07
CA ASN A 386 30.19 27.41 -0.30
C ASN A 386 30.66 26.76 -1.60
N SER A 387 29.92 25.76 -2.12
CA SER A 387 30.25 25.09 -3.39
C SER A 387 29.03 25.10 -4.32
N PRO A 388 28.95 26.04 -5.28
CA PRO A 388 27.85 26.04 -6.25
C PRO A 388 27.98 24.81 -7.15
N SER A 389 27.23 23.74 -6.84
CA SER A 389 27.17 22.57 -7.70
C SER A 389 26.45 22.91 -9.00
N LYS A 390 27.00 22.45 -10.13
CA LYS A 390 26.29 22.50 -11.42
C LYS A 390 25.04 21.65 -11.27
N GLY A 391 23.86 22.24 -11.49
CA GLY A 391 22.59 21.52 -11.35
C GLY A 391 22.56 20.23 -12.17
N SER A 392 22.00 19.16 -11.61
CA SER A 392 21.93 17.85 -12.28
C SER A 392 20.77 17.79 -13.29
N GLY A 393 20.79 16.77 -14.16
CA GLY A 393 19.67 16.51 -15.06
C GLY A 393 18.34 16.33 -14.31
N PHE A 394 18.37 15.60 -13.19
CA PHE A 394 17.21 15.40 -12.32
C PHE A 394 16.71 16.72 -11.71
N GLU A 395 17.62 17.56 -11.19
CA GLU A 395 17.25 18.87 -10.62
C GLU A 395 16.50 19.74 -11.64
N ASN A 396 17.05 19.84 -12.86
CA ASN A 396 16.45 20.66 -13.90
C ASN A 396 15.09 20.12 -14.33
N ASP A 397 14.96 18.80 -14.51
CA ASP A 397 13.69 18.17 -14.86
C ASP A 397 12.63 18.41 -13.76
N LEU A 398 13.01 18.28 -12.47
CA LEU A 398 12.11 18.48 -11.33
C LEU A 398 11.63 19.93 -11.26
N VAL A 399 12.55 20.89 -11.20
CA VAL A 399 12.22 22.32 -11.06
C VAL A 399 11.39 22.80 -12.24
N GLU A 400 11.71 22.36 -13.47
CA GLU A 400 10.95 22.72 -14.66
C GLU A 400 9.52 22.16 -14.58
N TYR A 401 9.34 20.89 -14.22
CA TYR A 401 8.01 20.31 -14.05
C TYR A 401 7.19 21.03 -12.95
N LEU A 402 7.78 21.27 -11.78
CA LEU A 402 7.12 21.98 -10.68
C LEU A 402 6.68 23.40 -11.10
N SER A 403 7.47 24.07 -11.94
CA SER A 403 7.13 25.40 -12.46
C SER A 403 5.89 25.39 -13.37
N MET A 404 5.60 24.27 -14.04
CA MET A 404 4.42 24.14 -14.90
C MET A 404 3.11 23.94 -14.11
N LEU A 405 3.20 23.49 -12.85
CA LEU A 405 2.02 23.28 -12.00
C LEU A 405 1.38 24.59 -11.53
N LYS A 406 2.13 25.70 -11.52
CA LYS A 406 1.65 27.07 -11.21
C LYS A 406 0.86 27.14 -9.89
N TRP A 407 1.34 26.48 -8.85
CA TRP A 407 0.74 26.58 -7.51
C TRP A 407 1.00 27.95 -6.88
N PRO A 408 0.19 28.39 -5.91
CA PRO A 408 0.47 29.61 -5.15
C PRO A 408 1.71 29.44 -4.27
N GLU A 409 2.66 30.37 -4.37
CA GLU A 409 3.81 30.42 -3.47
C GLU A 409 3.37 30.71 -2.03
N PHE A 410 4.06 30.13 -1.05
CA PHE A 410 3.75 30.34 0.35
C PHE A 410 5.01 30.39 1.21
N SER A 411 5.00 31.28 2.20
CA SER A 411 6.14 31.47 3.12
C SER A 411 6.10 30.47 4.27
N VAL A 412 7.26 29.91 4.58
CA VAL A 412 7.47 29.01 5.72
C VAL A 412 8.70 29.44 6.51
N LYS A 413 8.69 29.22 7.82
CA LYS A 413 9.85 29.44 8.68
C LYS A 413 10.57 28.12 8.90
N LEU A 414 11.73 27.94 8.27
CA LEU A 414 12.57 26.75 8.43
C LEU A 414 13.63 26.99 9.52
N PRO A 415 13.97 25.97 10.34
CA PRO A 415 14.94 26.12 11.43
C PRO A 415 16.30 26.67 11.00
N SER A 416 16.83 26.22 9.85
CA SER A 416 18.16 26.57 9.35
C SER A 416 18.20 27.77 8.40
N LEU A 417 17.07 28.15 7.80
CA LEU A 417 17.01 29.16 6.72
C LEU A 417 16.14 30.38 7.07
N GLY A 418 15.47 30.39 8.23
CA GLY A 418 14.54 31.44 8.58
C GLY A 418 13.30 31.44 7.67
N SER A 419 12.77 32.62 7.37
CA SER A 419 11.58 32.77 6.53
C SER A 419 11.94 32.63 5.05
N VAL A 420 11.39 31.63 4.37
CA VAL A 420 11.63 31.34 2.95
C VAL A 420 10.31 31.15 2.21
N SER A 421 10.27 31.53 0.93
CA SER A 421 9.14 31.21 0.04
C SER A 421 9.32 29.81 -0.55
N ILE A 422 8.29 28.97 -0.44
CA ILE A 422 8.21 27.68 -1.12
C ILE A 422 7.63 27.91 -2.51
N CYS A 423 8.53 27.91 -3.49
CA CYS A 423 8.23 28.03 -4.91
C CYS A 423 9.09 27.02 -5.71
N PRO A 424 8.85 26.79 -7.02
CA PRO A 424 9.61 25.82 -7.79
C PRO A 424 11.15 26.00 -7.71
N SER A 425 11.65 27.24 -7.71
CA SER A 425 13.09 27.52 -7.62
C SER A 425 13.69 27.21 -6.25
N PHE A 426 12.88 27.14 -5.18
CA PHE A 426 13.32 26.72 -3.85
C PHE A 426 13.98 25.34 -3.90
N PHE A 427 13.49 24.44 -4.74
CA PHE A 427 14.00 23.07 -4.84
C PHE A 427 15.43 22.99 -5.39
N ARG A 428 15.99 24.07 -5.94
CA ARG A 428 17.42 24.14 -6.33
C ARG A 428 18.39 24.17 -5.14
N LYS A 429 17.88 24.35 -3.92
CA LYS A 429 18.68 24.36 -2.68
C LYS A 429 19.12 22.98 -2.19
N PHE A 430 18.60 21.89 -2.77
CA PHE A 430 18.97 20.51 -2.42
C PHE A 430 19.93 19.91 -3.44
N ASP A 431 20.85 19.06 -2.99
CA ASP A 431 21.83 18.41 -3.85
C ASP A 431 21.30 17.10 -4.43
N TYR A 432 20.97 17.11 -5.72
CA TYR A 432 20.53 15.94 -6.47
C TYR A 432 21.65 15.26 -7.26
N SER A 433 22.92 15.53 -6.92
CA SER A 433 24.08 14.94 -7.60
C SER A 433 24.08 13.40 -7.55
N ASP A 434 23.49 12.82 -6.50
CA ASP A 434 23.35 11.38 -6.31
C ASP A 434 22.07 10.76 -6.91
N ALA A 435 21.25 11.53 -7.63
CA ALA A 435 20.08 10.97 -8.30
C ALA A 435 20.49 9.90 -9.33
N ARG A 436 19.87 8.71 -9.25
CA ARG A 436 20.15 7.56 -10.14
C ARG A 436 19.11 7.35 -11.24
N VAL A 437 18.10 8.22 -11.28
CA VAL A 437 17.01 8.20 -12.24
C VAL A 437 16.88 9.54 -12.95
N ARG A 438 16.13 9.57 -14.06
CA ARG A 438 15.71 10.80 -14.76
C ARG A 438 14.20 10.96 -14.68
N LEU A 439 13.72 12.19 -14.58
CA LEU A 439 12.27 12.45 -14.57
C LEU A 439 11.73 12.49 -16.01
N ILE A 440 10.63 11.79 -16.23
CA ILE A 440 9.81 11.86 -17.44
C ILE A 440 8.46 12.43 -17.03
N ALA A 441 8.21 13.68 -17.41
CA ALA A 441 6.96 14.37 -17.12
C ALA A 441 6.16 14.62 -18.38
N SER A 442 4.85 14.70 -18.24
CA SER A 442 3.94 15.23 -19.26
C SER A 442 3.28 16.48 -18.73
N VAL A 443 3.14 17.48 -19.60
CA VAL A 443 2.52 18.78 -19.28
C VAL A 443 1.52 19.09 -20.39
N PRO A 444 0.26 19.45 -20.09
CA PRO A 444 -0.72 19.81 -21.11
C PRO A 444 -0.26 21.02 -21.94
N GLY A 445 -0.34 20.90 -23.26
CA GLY A 445 0.05 21.98 -24.15
C GLY A 445 0.39 21.53 -25.57
N TYR A 446 0.79 22.52 -26.36
CA TYR A 446 1.33 22.34 -27.70
C TYR A 446 2.81 22.72 -27.66
N HIS A 447 3.70 21.75 -27.79
CA HIS A 447 5.13 21.93 -27.63
C HIS A 447 5.83 21.87 -28.98
N SER A 448 6.57 22.92 -29.33
CA SER A 448 7.33 23.03 -30.58
C SER A 448 8.73 23.59 -30.31
N GLY A 449 9.58 23.58 -31.34
CA GLY A 449 10.97 24.07 -31.23
C GLY A 449 11.74 23.35 -30.13
N THR A 450 12.38 24.12 -29.24
CA THR A 450 13.15 23.57 -28.11
C THR A 450 12.29 22.86 -27.06
N SER A 451 10.98 23.18 -26.98
CA SER A 451 10.05 22.55 -26.04
C SER A 451 9.63 21.14 -26.47
N LEU A 452 9.84 20.78 -27.74
CA LEU A 452 9.42 19.49 -28.30
C LEU A 452 10.02 18.29 -27.55
N LYS A 453 11.23 18.43 -27.01
CA LYS A 453 11.97 17.36 -26.31
C LYS A 453 11.78 17.37 -24.78
N LYS A 454 10.93 18.25 -24.25
CA LYS A 454 10.82 18.45 -22.79
C LYS A 454 9.87 17.49 -22.10
N TRP A 455 8.83 17.03 -22.80
CA TRP A 455 7.70 16.33 -22.18
C TRP A 455 7.31 15.06 -22.92
N GLY A 456 6.55 14.20 -22.24
CA GLY A 456 5.94 13.01 -22.81
C GLY A 456 6.94 12.04 -23.45
N HIS A 457 6.52 11.38 -24.53
CA HIS A 457 7.37 10.37 -25.19
C HIS A 457 8.60 10.98 -25.85
N MET A 458 8.58 12.27 -26.20
CA MET A 458 9.72 12.95 -26.80
C MET A 458 10.83 13.26 -25.77
N LYS A 459 10.48 13.46 -24.49
CA LYS A 459 11.48 13.50 -23.42
C LYS A 459 12.18 12.16 -23.30
N LEU A 460 11.42 11.06 -23.23
CA LEU A 460 11.97 9.71 -23.20
C LEU A 460 12.90 9.45 -24.39
N ARG A 461 12.44 9.79 -25.61
CA ARG A 461 13.26 9.71 -26.83
C ARG A 461 14.59 10.43 -26.68
N SER A 462 14.56 11.69 -26.23
CA SER A 462 15.79 12.49 -26.11
C SER A 462 16.82 11.89 -25.17
N LEU A 463 16.37 11.29 -24.06
CA LEU A 463 17.26 10.65 -23.09
C LEU A 463 17.81 9.33 -23.61
N LEU A 464 16.98 8.53 -24.26
CA LEU A 464 17.42 7.24 -24.82
C LEU A 464 18.39 7.43 -25.98
N GLN A 465 18.28 8.50 -26.78
CA GLN A 465 19.23 8.83 -27.85
C GLN A 465 20.66 9.06 -27.36
N GLU A 466 20.83 9.42 -26.09
CA GLU A 466 22.13 9.63 -25.46
C GLU A 466 22.71 8.32 -24.89
N CYS A 467 21.92 7.23 -24.89
CA CYS A 467 22.29 5.95 -24.29
C CYS A 467 22.85 4.97 -25.33
N THR A 468 23.86 4.20 -24.92
CA THR A 468 24.44 3.08 -25.69
C THR A 468 24.08 1.76 -25.01
N PHE A 469 23.60 0.80 -25.79
CA PHE A 469 23.09 -0.50 -25.37
C PHE A 469 23.90 -1.62 -26.03
N ASN A 470 23.86 -2.82 -25.44
CA ASN A 470 24.49 -3.99 -26.04
C ASN A 470 23.79 -4.39 -27.34
N GLU A 471 24.49 -5.10 -28.23
CA GLU A 471 23.95 -5.58 -29.52
C GLU A 471 22.67 -6.41 -29.39
N GLU A 472 22.52 -7.16 -28.29
CA GLU A 472 21.32 -7.95 -27.98
C GLU A 472 20.03 -7.12 -27.86
N PHE A 473 20.14 -5.80 -27.64
CA PHE A 473 19.00 -4.89 -27.57
C PHE A 473 18.48 -4.46 -28.95
N LYS A 474 19.16 -4.83 -30.05
CA LYS A 474 18.67 -4.55 -31.40
C LYS A 474 17.32 -5.23 -31.61
N LYS A 475 16.30 -4.43 -31.95
CA LYS A 475 14.89 -4.83 -32.14
C LYS A 475 14.27 -5.57 -30.96
N SER A 476 14.83 -5.39 -29.76
CA SER A 476 14.30 -6.05 -28.57
C SER A 476 12.85 -5.62 -28.29
N PRO A 477 11.97 -6.53 -27.82
CA PRO A 477 10.58 -6.22 -27.53
C PRO A 477 10.38 -5.06 -26.54
N LEU A 478 9.31 -4.31 -26.78
CA LEU A 478 8.86 -3.20 -25.95
C LEU A 478 7.65 -3.64 -25.14
N VAL A 479 7.82 -3.78 -23.82
CA VAL A 479 6.73 -4.18 -22.94
C VAL A 479 5.98 -2.95 -22.44
N TYR A 480 4.67 -2.94 -22.59
CA TYR A 480 3.76 -1.91 -22.12
C TYR A 480 2.83 -2.50 -21.08
N GLN A 481 2.86 -1.94 -19.88
CA GLN A 481 1.94 -2.30 -18.81
C GLN A 481 1.30 -1.01 -18.27
N PHE A 482 -0.02 -1.01 -18.09
CA PHE A 482 -0.81 0.16 -17.70
C PHE A 482 -2.21 -0.28 -17.23
N SER A 483 -3.01 0.62 -16.65
CA SER A 483 -4.38 0.33 -16.14
C SER A 483 -5.50 0.94 -17.00
N SER A 484 -5.20 1.84 -17.92
CA SER A 484 -6.19 2.42 -18.85
C SER A 484 -5.64 2.59 -20.26
N LEU A 485 -6.50 2.36 -21.25
CA LEU A 485 -6.21 2.41 -22.67
C LEU A 485 -6.98 3.55 -23.36
N GLY A 486 -6.23 4.50 -23.91
CA GLY A 486 -6.79 5.57 -24.73
C GLY A 486 -7.26 5.10 -26.11
N SER A 487 -7.79 6.02 -26.91
CA SER A 487 -8.09 5.73 -28.32
C SER A 487 -6.80 5.78 -29.15
N LEU A 488 -6.27 4.61 -29.48
CA LEU A 488 -4.99 4.45 -30.19
C LEU A 488 -5.19 4.14 -31.68
N ASP A 489 -4.15 4.35 -32.48
CA ASP A 489 -4.05 3.87 -33.87
C ASP A 489 -2.64 3.33 -34.13
N GLU A 490 -2.47 2.57 -35.21
CA GLU A 490 -1.17 1.95 -35.56
C GLU A 490 -0.06 2.99 -35.76
N LYS A 491 -0.40 4.13 -36.37
CA LYS A 491 0.56 5.21 -36.60
C LYS A 491 1.16 5.71 -35.29
N TRP A 492 0.32 5.96 -34.29
CA TRP A 492 0.77 6.44 -32.99
C TRP A 492 1.50 5.36 -32.18
N MET A 493 1.10 4.09 -32.30
CA MET A 493 1.88 2.99 -31.69
C MET A 493 3.30 2.94 -32.24
N THR A 494 3.47 3.11 -33.55
CA THR A 494 4.79 3.18 -34.19
C THR A 494 5.57 4.42 -33.76
N GLU A 495 4.92 5.58 -33.61
CA GLU A 495 5.53 6.82 -33.11
C GLU A 495 6.08 6.65 -31.68
N LEU A 496 5.28 6.04 -30.81
CA LEU A 496 5.67 5.75 -29.44
C LEU A 496 6.80 4.71 -29.37
N ALA A 497 6.68 3.62 -30.12
CA ALA A 497 7.71 2.58 -30.21
C ALA A 497 9.04 3.13 -30.74
N SER A 498 9.01 4.04 -31.73
CA SER A 498 10.19 4.72 -32.24
C SER A 498 10.88 5.56 -31.17
N SER A 499 10.10 6.18 -30.28
CA SER A 499 10.64 6.97 -29.15
C SER A 499 11.28 6.08 -28.10
N MET A 500 10.69 4.92 -27.81
CA MET A 500 11.19 3.93 -26.85
C MET A 500 12.38 3.11 -27.36
N SER A 501 12.55 3.03 -28.68
CA SER A 501 13.68 2.34 -29.31
C SER A 501 14.82 3.27 -29.70
N ALA A 502 14.84 4.51 -29.21
CA ALA A 502 15.72 5.56 -29.73
C ALA A 502 17.19 5.45 -29.31
N GLY A 503 17.57 4.39 -28.59
CA GLY A 503 18.93 4.08 -28.21
C GLY A 503 19.83 3.68 -29.38
N LEU A 504 21.13 3.69 -29.10
CA LEU A 504 22.17 3.23 -30.02
C LEU A 504 22.78 1.92 -29.50
N SER A 505 23.23 1.04 -30.38
CA SER A 505 24.09 -0.08 -30.01
C SER A 505 25.56 0.34 -29.89
N GLU A 506 26.42 -0.59 -29.45
CA GLU A 506 27.86 -0.32 -29.22
C GLU A 506 28.57 0.15 -30.50
N ASP A 507 28.17 -0.40 -31.66
CA ASP A 507 28.62 0.02 -32.99
C ASP A 507 28.05 1.38 -33.48
N LYS A 508 27.35 2.11 -32.60
CA LYS A 508 26.66 3.38 -32.88
C LYS A 508 25.57 3.30 -33.94
N THR A 509 25.06 2.12 -34.25
CA THR A 509 23.88 1.97 -35.10
C THR A 509 22.59 2.10 -34.27
N PRO A 510 21.47 2.54 -34.87
CA PRO A 510 20.18 2.56 -34.18
C PRO A 510 19.75 1.15 -33.79
N LEU A 511 19.18 0.98 -32.59
CA LEU A 511 18.66 -0.32 -32.14
C LEU A 511 17.56 -0.89 -33.04
N GLY A 512 16.88 -0.04 -33.81
CA GLY A 512 15.75 -0.43 -34.63
C GLY A 512 14.48 -0.60 -33.80
N LEU A 513 13.34 -0.69 -34.49
CA LEU A 513 12.03 -0.72 -33.85
C LEU A 513 11.80 -2.06 -33.14
N GLY A 514 11.58 -2.02 -31.82
CA GLY A 514 11.17 -3.18 -31.03
C GLY A 514 9.70 -3.57 -31.26
N GLU A 515 9.37 -4.84 -31.05
CA GLU A 515 7.99 -5.34 -31.15
C GLU A 515 7.17 -4.98 -29.89
N PRO A 516 6.03 -4.29 -30.02
CA PRO A 516 5.17 -3.98 -28.88
C PRO A 516 4.51 -5.21 -28.26
N GLN A 517 4.59 -5.33 -26.95
CA GLN A 517 3.88 -6.34 -26.14
C GLN A 517 3.09 -5.63 -25.04
N ILE A 518 1.76 -5.68 -25.11
CA ILE A 518 0.86 -4.99 -24.21
C ILE A 518 0.32 -5.98 -23.18
N ILE A 519 0.76 -5.84 -21.94
CA ILE A 519 0.22 -6.58 -20.80
C ILE A 519 -1.13 -5.97 -20.43
N TRP A 520 -2.21 -6.71 -20.67
CA TRP A 520 -3.58 -6.29 -20.37
C TRP A 520 -4.33 -7.44 -19.70
N PRO A 521 -5.15 -7.19 -18.66
CA PRO A 521 -5.96 -8.22 -18.04
C PRO A 521 -7.00 -8.80 -18.99
N THR A 522 -7.14 -10.12 -18.99
CA THR A 522 -8.24 -10.81 -19.66
C THR A 522 -9.55 -10.63 -18.87
N VAL A 523 -10.66 -11.01 -19.48
CA VAL A 523 -11.95 -11.12 -18.78
C VAL A 523 -11.86 -12.16 -17.67
N GLU A 524 -11.15 -13.26 -17.91
CA GLU A 524 -11.01 -14.36 -16.96
C GLU A 524 -10.17 -13.95 -15.74
N ASP A 525 -9.08 -13.23 -15.99
CA ASP A 525 -8.29 -12.54 -14.99
C ASP A 525 -9.21 -11.74 -14.05
N VAL A 526 -9.93 -10.74 -14.58
CA VAL A 526 -10.81 -9.87 -13.78
C VAL A 526 -11.94 -10.66 -13.09
N ARG A 527 -12.56 -11.62 -13.79
CA ARG A 527 -13.66 -12.45 -13.28
C ARG A 527 -13.23 -13.27 -12.06
N CYS A 528 -12.01 -13.79 -12.06
CA CYS A 528 -11.54 -14.66 -10.98
C CYS A 528 -10.87 -13.89 -9.83
N SER A 529 -10.86 -12.56 -9.89
CA SER A 529 -10.14 -11.74 -8.90
C SER A 529 -10.77 -11.82 -7.51
N LEU A 530 -9.90 -11.82 -6.49
CA LEU A 530 -10.25 -11.99 -5.09
C LEU A 530 -9.75 -10.78 -4.30
N GLU A 531 -10.47 -9.67 -4.26
CA GLU A 531 -10.12 -8.61 -3.32
C GLU A 531 -10.66 -8.98 -1.91
N VAL A 532 -9.71 -9.32 -1.04
CA VAL A 532 -9.99 -9.75 0.34
C VAL A 532 -10.45 -8.56 1.18
N LYS A 533 -11.42 -8.85 2.04
CA LYS A 533 -12.33 -7.92 2.69
C LYS A 533 -12.04 -7.87 4.19
N LEU A 534 -11.23 -6.91 4.64
CA LEU A 534 -11.01 -6.74 6.09
C LEU A 534 -11.86 -5.63 6.74
N VAL A 535 -12.48 -4.69 5.99
CA VAL A 535 -13.15 -3.54 6.65
C VAL A 535 -14.46 -3.06 5.99
N THR A 536 -14.70 -3.28 4.71
CA THR A 536 -15.92 -2.77 4.03
C THR A 536 -16.69 -3.90 3.38
N ASN A 537 -18.02 -3.85 3.36
CA ASN A 537 -18.86 -4.98 2.98
C ASN A 537 -18.80 -5.43 1.49
N THR A 538 -17.73 -5.11 0.75
CA THR A 538 -17.54 -5.29 -0.69
C THR A 538 -16.90 -6.63 -1.07
N GLN A 539 -17.63 -7.43 -1.86
CA GLN A 539 -17.15 -8.59 -2.63
C GLN A 539 -16.63 -8.12 -3.98
N THR A 540 -15.51 -8.62 -4.50
CA THR A 540 -14.82 -7.96 -5.62
C THR A 540 -14.18 -8.97 -6.57
N GLY A 541 -15.03 -9.56 -7.44
CA GLY A 541 -14.65 -10.16 -8.70
C GLY A 541 -14.67 -9.09 -9.78
N TYR A 542 -15.72 -9.02 -10.61
CA TYR A 542 -15.78 -8.00 -11.67
C TYR A 542 -15.64 -6.54 -11.20
N ALA A 543 -15.95 -6.24 -9.94
CA ALA A 543 -15.81 -4.90 -9.38
C ALA A 543 -14.35 -4.38 -9.44
N ALA A 544 -13.35 -5.27 -9.42
CA ALA A 544 -11.94 -4.89 -9.63
C ALA A 544 -11.73 -4.19 -10.98
N GLY A 545 -12.51 -4.55 -12.00
CA GLY A 545 -12.50 -3.96 -13.33
C GLY A 545 -12.86 -2.47 -13.38
N SER A 546 -13.44 -1.92 -12.30
CA SER A 546 -13.70 -0.47 -12.16
C SER A 546 -12.40 0.35 -12.11
N ALA A 547 -11.31 -0.24 -11.63
CA ALA A 547 -9.97 0.35 -11.61
C ALA A 547 -9.19 0.13 -12.92
N ILE A 548 -9.79 -0.54 -13.92
CA ILE A 548 -9.23 -0.77 -15.25
C ILE A 548 -10.15 -0.13 -16.30
N PRO A 549 -10.29 1.21 -16.31
CA PRO A 549 -11.30 1.90 -17.11
C PRO A 549 -10.85 1.96 -18.57
N SER A 550 -11.37 1.06 -19.40
CA SER A 550 -11.14 1.09 -20.85
C SER A 550 -12.38 0.67 -21.64
N PRO A 551 -12.93 1.57 -22.47
CA PRO A 551 -14.16 1.29 -23.20
C PRO A 551 -13.92 0.31 -24.34
N LEU A 552 -14.95 -0.44 -24.68
CA LEU A 552 -14.91 -1.53 -25.64
C LEU A 552 -14.36 -1.08 -26.99
N LYS A 553 -14.81 0.09 -27.45
CA LYS A 553 -14.37 0.74 -28.69
C LYS A 553 -12.86 1.01 -28.78
N ASN A 554 -12.15 1.09 -27.65
CA ASN A 554 -10.71 1.25 -27.62
C ASN A 554 -10.00 -0.11 -27.61
N VAL A 555 -10.52 -1.06 -26.84
CA VAL A 555 -9.91 -2.38 -26.61
C VAL A 555 -10.07 -3.31 -27.82
N GLU A 556 -11.20 -3.27 -28.52
CA GLU A 556 -11.50 -4.18 -29.65
C GLU A 556 -10.88 -3.77 -31.00
N LYS A 557 -10.06 -2.72 -31.05
CA LYS A 557 -9.43 -2.30 -32.30
C LYS A 557 -8.58 -3.43 -32.88
N ALA A 558 -8.85 -3.80 -34.13
CA ALA A 558 -8.30 -5.01 -34.75
C ALA A 558 -6.78 -5.10 -34.68
N PHE A 559 -6.08 -3.97 -34.84
CA PHE A 559 -4.62 -3.92 -34.82
C PHE A 559 -3.98 -4.24 -33.46
N LEU A 560 -4.74 -4.13 -32.36
CA LEU A 560 -4.24 -4.43 -31.01
C LEU A 560 -4.15 -5.93 -30.75
N LYS A 561 -4.88 -6.76 -31.52
CA LYS A 561 -4.96 -8.22 -31.30
C LYS A 561 -3.60 -8.90 -31.29
N LYS A 562 -2.63 -8.38 -32.06
CA LYS A 562 -1.26 -8.92 -32.14
C LYS A 562 -0.35 -8.52 -30.97
N TYR A 563 -0.76 -7.56 -30.14
CA TYR A 563 0.08 -7.05 -29.05
C TYR A 563 -0.29 -7.63 -27.68
N TRP A 564 -1.47 -8.23 -27.51
CA TRP A 564 -1.96 -8.61 -26.19
C TRP A 564 -1.12 -9.72 -25.53
N ALA A 565 -0.73 -9.47 -24.29
CA ALA A 565 -0.05 -10.39 -23.40
C ALA A 565 -0.76 -10.45 -22.04
N LYS A 566 -0.79 -11.64 -21.44
CA LYS A 566 -1.47 -11.93 -20.17
C LYS A 566 -0.77 -11.27 -19.00
N TRP A 567 -1.57 -10.92 -18.00
CA TRP A 567 -1.06 -10.65 -16.67
C TRP A 567 -0.63 -11.96 -16.00
N LYS A 568 0.62 -12.04 -15.51
CA LYS A 568 1.13 -13.16 -14.70
C LYS A 568 2.07 -12.64 -13.64
N ALA A 569 1.92 -13.08 -12.39
CA ALA A 569 2.55 -12.42 -11.25
C ALA A 569 2.95 -13.38 -10.10
N ASP A 570 3.04 -14.68 -10.38
CA ASP A 570 3.20 -15.75 -9.38
C ASP A 570 4.48 -15.57 -8.53
N HIS A 571 5.54 -15.03 -9.14
CA HIS A 571 6.82 -14.75 -8.49
C HIS A 571 6.76 -13.65 -7.42
N THR A 572 5.67 -12.85 -7.40
CA THR A 572 5.43 -11.82 -6.39
C THR A 572 4.21 -12.08 -5.51
N GLY A 573 3.53 -13.23 -5.70
CA GLY A 573 2.30 -13.56 -4.97
C GLY A 573 1.11 -12.67 -5.32
N ARG A 574 1.14 -12.04 -6.50
CA ARG A 574 0.13 -11.07 -6.96
C ARG A 574 -0.67 -11.59 -8.17
N CYS A 575 -0.64 -12.90 -8.38
CA CYS A 575 -1.44 -13.63 -9.38
C CYS A 575 -2.64 -14.31 -8.74
N HIS A 576 -3.54 -14.80 -9.58
CA HIS A 576 -4.57 -15.77 -9.23
C HIS A 576 -3.99 -17.08 -8.69
N THR A 577 -4.50 -17.57 -7.57
CA THR A 577 -4.45 -18.99 -7.21
C THR A 577 -5.79 -19.64 -7.58
N ILE A 578 -5.77 -20.50 -8.60
CA ILE A 578 -6.83 -21.51 -8.81
C ILE A 578 -6.50 -22.67 -7.86
N VAL A 579 -7.42 -23.00 -6.95
CA VAL A 579 -7.47 -24.32 -6.30
C VAL A 579 -8.71 -25.04 -6.81
N PHE A 580 -8.52 -26.09 -7.61
CA PHE A 580 -9.52 -27.14 -7.75
C PHE A 580 -8.83 -28.49 -7.93
N CYS A 581 -8.81 -29.28 -6.85
CA CYS A 581 -9.05 -30.74 -6.82
C CYS A 581 -9.13 -31.26 -5.36
N ASN A 582 -10.34 -31.20 -4.76
CA ASN A 582 -10.97 -32.13 -3.79
C ASN A 582 -10.28 -32.60 -2.46
N PRO A 583 -11.08 -33.12 -1.48
CA PRO A 583 -11.24 -32.53 -0.15
C PRO A 583 -10.26 -33.07 0.89
N VAL A 584 -10.19 -32.36 2.02
CA VAL A 584 -9.29 -32.57 3.16
C VAL A 584 -7.94 -31.92 2.93
N ILE A 585 -7.83 -30.68 3.43
CA ILE A 585 -6.68 -29.99 4.03
C ILE A 585 -7.04 -28.50 3.97
N GLU A 586 -7.54 -27.96 5.09
CA GLU A 586 -7.77 -26.51 5.25
C GLU A 586 -6.42 -25.85 5.54
N PHE A 587 -5.92 -25.06 4.58
CA PHE A 587 -4.93 -24.01 4.84
C PHE A 587 -5.36 -22.71 4.15
N GLU A 588 -4.91 -21.63 4.78
CA GLU A 588 -5.25 -20.21 4.63
C GLU A 588 -5.50 -19.72 3.19
N GLU A 589 -6.59 -18.98 3.05
CA GLU A 589 -7.05 -18.33 1.82
C GLU A 589 -6.01 -17.32 1.28
N THR A 590 -5.29 -17.70 0.22
CA THR A 590 -4.46 -16.79 -0.57
C THR A 590 -5.32 -16.02 -1.57
N GLY A 591 -5.44 -14.69 -1.39
CA GLY A 591 -6.23 -13.80 -2.25
C GLY A 591 -5.41 -12.98 -3.26
N CYS A 592 -6.06 -12.50 -4.32
CA CYS A 592 -5.44 -11.96 -5.53
C CYS A 592 -6.00 -10.58 -5.86
N PHE A 593 -5.13 -9.58 -6.03
CA PHE A 593 -5.51 -8.18 -6.15
C PHE A 593 -5.18 -7.61 -7.53
N TYR A 594 -6.15 -7.01 -8.24
CA TYR A 594 -5.88 -6.23 -9.48
C TYR A 594 -5.71 -4.74 -9.22
N GLU A 595 -4.75 -4.19 -9.93
CA GLU A 595 -4.05 -2.96 -9.58
C GLU A 595 -4.47 -1.73 -10.40
N GLU A 596 -4.12 -0.55 -9.87
CA GLU A 596 -3.78 0.62 -10.66
C GLU A 596 -2.25 0.50 -10.80
N PHE A 597 -1.73 0.37 -12.02
CA PHE A 597 -0.46 -0.29 -12.21
C PHE A 597 0.70 0.65 -12.58
N CYS A 598 1.92 0.22 -12.24
CA CYS A 598 3.20 0.69 -12.78
C CYS A 598 3.15 0.81 -14.30
N SER A 599 3.19 2.03 -14.86
CA SER A 599 3.56 2.15 -16.26
C SER A 599 5.03 1.83 -16.41
N ALA A 600 5.28 0.58 -16.74
CA ALA A 600 6.56 -0.08 -16.68
C ALA A 600 6.96 -0.53 -18.07
N LEU A 601 7.87 0.25 -18.64
CA LEU A 601 8.34 0.08 -20.00
C LEU A 601 9.72 -0.55 -19.99
N PHE A 602 9.85 -1.63 -20.76
CA PHE A 602 11.08 -2.39 -20.87
C PHE A 602 11.46 -2.55 -22.33
N ASN A 603 12.76 -2.47 -22.58
CA ASN A 603 13.36 -3.09 -23.74
C ASN A 603 14.00 -4.41 -23.28
N CYS A 604 13.56 -5.57 -23.81
CA CYS A 604 14.02 -6.87 -23.33
C CYS A 604 14.61 -7.79 -24.42
N GLY A 605 15.82 -8.31 -24.17
CA GLY A 605 16.21 -9.65 -24.64
C GLY A 605 15.72 -10.74 -23.67
N ASN A 606 16.19 -12.00 -23.80
CA ASN A 606 15.94 -13.16 -22.90
C ASN A 606 16.36 -13.08 -21.39
N THR A 607 15.48 -12.71 -20.46
CA THR A 607 15.59 -12.87 -18.97
C THR A 607 16.80 -12.34 -18.15
N LEU A 608 17.91 -11.87 -18.72
CA LEU A 608 19.12 -11.45 -17.97
C LEU A 608 19.92 -10.39 -18.74
N PHE A 609 19.80 -9.08 -18.48
CA PHE A 609 20.55 -8.10 -19.30
C PHE A 609 21.28 -6.99 -18.56
N PRO A 610 22.61 -6.91 -18.71
CA PRO A 610 23.34 -5.66 -18.51
C PRO A 610 22.73 -4.61 -19.44
N ASN A 611 22.53 -3.38 -18.95
CA ASN A 611 22.16 -2.22 -19.77
C ASN A 611 20.72 -2.14 -20.32
N SER A 612 19.69 -2.65 -19.63
CA SER A 612 18.29 -2.31 -19.95
C SER A 612 17.84 -0.98 -19.33
N TRP A 613 16.73 -0.41 -19.82
CA TRP A 613 16.06 0.73 -19.20
C TRP A 613 14.68 0.31 -18.66
N PHE A 614 14.26 0.99 -17.60
CA PHE A 614 12.96 0.78 -16.93
C PHE A 614 12.35 2.13 -16.60
N LEU A 615 11.07 2.33 -16.88
CA LEU A 615 10.33 3.52 -16.45
C LEU A 615 9.29 3.13 -15.41
N LEU A 616 9.12 3.88 -14.32
CA LEU A 616 7.91 3.86 -13.50
C LEU A 616 7.16 5.17 -13.74
N THR A 617 5.91 5.15 -14.21
CA THR A 617 5.15 6.38 -14.44
C THR A 617 3.66 6.25 -14.15
N SER A 618 2.99 7.39 -13.97
CA SER A 618 1.53 7.50 -13.94
C SER A 618 0.89 7.43 -15.34
N ALA A 619 1.69 7.58 -16.41
CA ALA A 619 1.23 7.71 -17.79
C ALA A 619 0.69 6.39 -18.40
N ASN A 620 -0.62 6.21 -18.32
CA ASN A 620 -1.35 5.17 -19.05
C ASN A 620 -1.13 5.22 -20.57
N LEU A 621 -1.41 4.12 -21.29
CA LEU A 621 -1.21 4.05 -22.75
C LEU A 621 -2.26 4.87 -23.49
N SER A 622 -1.98 6.16 -23.65
CA SER A 622 -2.85 7.13 -24.31
C SER A 622 -2.08 8.29 -24.91
N LYS A 623 -2.63 8.86 -25.99
CA LYS A 623 -2.14 10.12 -26.59
C LYS A 623 -2.26 11.31 -25.62
N ALA A 624 -3.22 11.28 -24.71
CA ALA A 624 -3.44 12.34 -23.72
C ALA A 624 -2.27 12.44 -22.73
N ALA A 625 -1.79 11.28 -22.26
CA ALA A 625 -0.69 11.15 -21.31
C ALA A 625 0.67 11.35 -21.99
N TRP A 626 0.95 10.63 -23.08
CA TRP A 626 2.28 10.59 -23.70
C TRP A 626 2.52 11.69 -24.74
N GLY A 627 1.44 12.23 -25.31
CA GLY A 627 1.46 13.17 -26.41
C GLY A 627 1.35 12.50 -27.78
N ALA A 628 0.99 13.29 -28.79
CA ALA A 628 1.01 12.87 -30.19
C ALA A 628 1.60 13.98 -31.07
N LEU A 629 2.48 13.60 -31.99
CA LEU A 629 3.08 14.50 -32.96
C LEU A 629 2.04 14.97 -33.99
N GLN A 630 2.09 16.27 -34.28
CA GLN A 630 1.22 16.99 -35.18
C GLN A 630 2.06 17.90 -36.09
N LYS A 631 1.42 18.48 -37.12
CA LYS A 631 2.05 19.43 -38.05
C LYS A 631 3.38 18.89 -38.60
N ASN A 632 3.34 17.72 -39.23
CA ASN A 632 4.52 17.05 -39.79
C ASN A 632 5.66 16.87 -38.74
N ASN A 633 5.31 16.40 -37.55
CA ASN A 633 6.24 16.13 -36.43
C ASN A 633 6.95 17.36 -35.85
N THR A 634 6.48 18.58 -36.13
CA THR A 634 7.06 19.82 -35.59
C THR A 634 6.42 20.28 -34.27
N GLN A 635 5.31 19.64 -33.87
CA GLN A 635 4.56 19.98 -32.67
C GLN A 635 4.12 18.71 -31.94
N LEU A 636 4.33 18.63 -30.63
CA LEU A 636 3.81 17.59 -29.75
C LEU A 636 2.61 18.15 -28.97
N MET A 637 1.45 17.49 -29.05
CA MET A 637 0.27 17.87 -28.27
C MET A 637 0.05 16.88 -27.13
N ILE A 638 0.02 17.38 -25.90
CA ILE A 638 -0.22 16.63 -24.65
C ILE A 638 -1.46 17.22 -23.96
N ARG A 639 -2.28 16.38 -23.32
CA ARG A 639 -3.50 16.81 -22.63
C ARG A 639 -3.43 16.72 -21.11
N SER A 640 -2.59 15.83 -20.58
CA SER A 640 -2.58 15.49 -19.15
C SER A 640 -1.24 15.81 -18.48
N TYR A 641 -1.27 16.04 -17.16
CA TYR A 641 -0.07 15.99 -16.35
C TYR A 641 0.22 14.56 -15.93
N GLU A 642 1.44 14.11 -16.16
CA GLU A 642 1.95 12.81 -15.74
C GLU A 642 3.36 12.97 -15.16
N LEU A 643 3.78 12.06 -14.30
CA LEU A 643 5.16 12.05 -13.79
C LEU A 643 5.66 10.61 -13.62
N GLY A 644 6.92 10.39 -14.00
CA GLY A 644 7.60 9.13 -13.86
C GLY A 644 9.11 9.25 -13.71
N VAL A 645 9.76 8.14 -13.35
CA VAL A 645 11.20 8.01 -13.16
C VAL A 645 11.79 6.93 -14.06
N LEU A 646 12.74 7.32 -14.90
CA LEU A 646 13.46 6.48 -15.83
C LEU A 646 14.78 6.03 -15.21
N PHE A 647 14.92 4.72 -15.04
CA PHE A 647 16.15 4.02 -14.70
C PHE A 647 16.91 3.76 -15.99
N LEU A 648 18.12 4.29 -16.07
CA LEU A 648 19.00 4.17 -17.24
C LEU A 648 20.21 3.30 -16.90
N PRO A 649 20.78 2.61 -17.91
CA PRO A 649 22.13 2.07 -17.82
C PRO A 649 23.10 3.19 -17.48
N SER A 650 23.72 3.16 -16.31
CA SER A 650 24.70 4.15 -15.90
C SER A 650 25.90 3.48 -15.23
N SER A 651 27.05 4.13 -15.39
CA SER A 651 28.27 3.76 -14.68
C SER A 651 28.44 4.72 -13.51
N PHE A 652 28.65 4.22 -12.29
CA PHE A 652 28.79 5.08 -11.13
C PHE A 652 29.91 4.62 -10.19
N LYS A 653 30.41 5.58 -9.41
CA LYS A 653 31.32 5.32 -8.31
C LYS A 653 30.50 4.92 -7.09
N ARG A 654 30.76 3.75 -6.53
CA ARG A 654 30.19 3.36 -5.24
C ARG A 654 30.69 4.35 -4.19
N ARG A 655 29.82 5.27 -3.75
CA ARG A 655 30.06 6.04 -2.52
C ARG A 655 29.49 5.24 -1.35
N GLY A 656 30.00 5.49 -0.15
CA GLY A 656 29.52 4.88 1.09
C GLY A 656 28.07 5.26 1.44
N SER A 657 27.71 5.16 2.72
CA SER A 657 26.35 5.27 3.26
C SER A 657 25.43 6.28 2.54
N VAL A 658 24.22 5.84 2.18
CA VAL A 658 23.18 6.67 1.57
C VAL A 658 22.66 7.70 2.57
N PHE A 659 22.57 8.96 2.14
CA PHE A 659 21.95 10.02 2.91
C PHE A 659 20.49 9.70 3.22
N SER A 660 20.04 9.96 4.44
CA SER A 660 18.64 9.80 4.83
C SER A 660 18.14 11.01 5.60
N CYS A 661 16.91 11.42 5.30
CA CYS A 661 16.20 12.49 5.98
C CYS A 661 15.67 12.10 7.36
N THR A 662 15.57 10.80 7.66
CA THR A 662 14.90 10.29 8.87
C THR A 662 15.85 9.64 9.87
N SER A 663 17.11 9.42 9.51
CA SER A 663 18.11 8.89 10.45
C SER A 663 18.74 10.01 11.28
N ASN A 664 18.67 9.92 12.61
CA ASN A 664 19.32 10.84 13.55
C ASN A 664 20.84 10.64 13.68
N VAL A 665 21.47 9.94 12.73
CA VAL A 665 22.92 9.79 12.72
C VAL A 665 23.47 11.15 12.29
N ALA A 666 23.80 12.00 13.27
CA ALA A 666 24.79 13.03 13.09
C ALA A 666 25.96 12.33 12.39
N LEU A 667 26.36 12.84 11.22
CA LEU A 667 27.58 12.40 10.55
C LEU A 667 28.72 12.68 11.53
N SER A 668 28.99 11.72 12.42
CA SER A 668 30.23 11.68 13.15
C SER A 668 31.29 11.62 12.08
N GLU A 669 32.18 12.61 12.04
CA GLU A 669 33.45 12.54 11.32
C GLU A 669 34.21 11.31 11.84
N GLY A 670 33.88 10.15 11.28
CA GLY A 670 34.27 8.84 11.77
C GLY A 670 34.72 8.02 10.59
N LYS A 671 36.00 8.21 10.22
CA LYS A 671 36.83 7.40 9.32
C LYS A 671 36.05 6.53 8.32
N CYS A 672 35.88 7.05 7.11
CA CYS A 672 35.62 6.22 5.93
C CYS A 672 36.57 5.00 5.94
N PRO A 673 36.11 3.79 5.61
CA PRO A 673 37.03 2.71 5.25
C PRO A 673 37.80 3.21 4.02
N VAL A 674 39.04 3.64 4.26
CA VAL A 674 40.03 3.87 3.21
C VAL A 674 40.36 2.48 2.68
N HIS A 675 40.23 2.29 1.36
CA HIS A 675 40.42 1.05 0.58
C HIS A 675 39.16 0.22 0.25
N GLU A 676 38.24 0.79 -0.54
CA GLU A 676 37.70 0.06 -1.70
C GLU A 676 38.14 0.85 -2.96
N SER A 677 38.72 0.17 -3.94
CA SER A 677 39.18 0.78 -5.19
C SER A 677 38.02 1.52 -5.89
N SER A 678 38.27 2.77 -6.29
CA SER A 678 37.33 3.66 -6.98
C SER A 678 37.07 3.21 -8.44
N GLU A 679 36.69 1.96 -8.64
CA GLU A 679 36.30 1.46 -9.97
C GLU A 679 34.86 1.87 -10.30
N MET A 680 34.68 2.39 -11.51
CA MET A 680 33.37 2.80 -12.03
C MET A 680 32.63 1.54 -12.45
N LYS A 681 31.55 1.17 -11.73
CA LYS A 681 30.80 -0.05 -12.02
C LYS A 681 29.58 0.25 -12.89
N LYS A 682 29.31 -0.61 -13.87
CA LYS A 682 28.10 -0.53 -14.68
C LYS A 682 26.90 -1.09 -13.92
N THR A 683 25.74 -0.48 -14.08
CA THR A 683 24.51 -0.94 -13.44
C THR A 683 23.78 -1.96 -14.31
N LYS A 684 23.33 -3.06 -13.71
CA LYS A 684 22.56 -4.12 -14.38
C LYS A 684 21.21 -4.29 -13.70
N LEU A 685 20.12 -3.95 -14.40
CA LEU A 685 18.76 -4.15 -13.91
C LEU A 685 18.34 -5.61 -14.18
N VAL A 686 17.90 -6.32 -13.16
CA VAL A 686 17.45 -7.72 -13.30
C VAL A 686 16.08 -7.91 -12.67
N THR A 687 15.25 -8.77 -13.25
CA THR A 687 14.01 -9.20 -12.58
C THR A 687 14.32 -10.19 -11.46
N LEU A 688 13.36 -10.38 -10.55
CA LEU A 688 13.46 -11.37 -9.47
C LEU A 688 13.70 -12.80 -9.98
N THR A 689 13.12 -13.15 -11.13
CA THR A 689 13.28 -14.47 -11.75
C THR A 689 14.63 -14.63 -12.44
N GLY A 690 15.25 -13.53 -12.92
CA GLY A 690 16.61 -13.54 -13.47
C GLY A 690 17.70 -13.66 -12.40
N GLN A 691 17.44 -13.22 -11.16
CA GLN A 691 18.45 -13.12 -10.10
C GLN A 691 19.13 -14.45 -9.73
N LYS A 692 18.47 -15.60 -9.90
CA LYS A 692 19.00 -16.92 -9.52
C LYS A 692 20.18 -17.42 -10.38
N ARG A 693 20.46 -16.80 -11.54
CA ARG A 693 21.47 -17.28 -12.50
C ARG A 693 22.84 -16.61 -12.39
N GLU A 694 22.99 -15.54 -11.61
CA GLU A 694 24.27 -14.84 -11.45
C GLU A 694 24.73 -14.80 -9.99
N SER A 695 26.04 -14.97 -9.78
CA SER A 695 26.71 -14.60 -8.53
C SER A 695 26.39 -13.13 -8.21
N MET A 696 25.84 -12.84 -7.02
CA MET A 696 25.60 -11.47 -6.54
C MET A 696 26.90 -10.64 -6.41
N HIS A 697 28.06 -11.27 -6.61
CA HIS A 697 29.38 -10.65 -6.62
C HIS A 697 29.96 -10.71 -8.03
N SER A 698 29.64 -9.71 -8.85
CA SER A 698 30.38 -9.40 -10.08
C SER A 698 31.33 -8.24 -9.81
N PRO A 699 32.64 -8.35 -10.12
CA PRO A 699 33.58 -7.26 -9.91
C PRO A 699 33.28 -6.04 -10.78
N SER A 700 32.66 -6.23 -11.96
CA SER A 700 32.46 -5.18 -12.98
C SER A 700 31.07 -4.53 -12.97
N HIS A 701 30.07 -5.13 -12.32
CA HIS A 701 28.68 -4.66 -12.37
C HIS A 701 28.01 -4.60 -10.99
N VAL A 702 27.12 -3.63 -10.80
CA VAL A 702 26.16 -3.59 -9.68
C VAL A 702 24.82 -4.11 -10.16
N ILE A 703 24.37 -5.23 -9.59
CA ILE A 703 23.07 -5.82 -9.89
C ILE A 703 22.00 -5.10 -9.07
N ILE A 704 21.00 -4.56 -9.75
CA ILE A 704 19.81 -3.95 -9.15
C ILE A 704 18.62 -4.86 -9.44
N PRO A 705 18.12 -5.59 -8.45
CA PRO A 705 16.90 -6.36 -8.60
C PRO A 705 15.68 -5.43 -8.68
N LEU A 706 14.83 -5.67 -9.67
CA LEU A 706 13.55 -5.01 -9.89
C LEU A 706 12.42 -5.97 -9.54
N PRO A 707 11.64 -5.69 -8.49
CA PRO A 707 10.47 -6.48 -8.10
C PRO A 707 9.29 -6.15 -9.01
N LEU A 708 9.40 -6.47 -10.30
CA LEU A 708 8.31 -6.23 -11.25
C LEU A 708 7.08 -7.03 -10.83
N PRO A 709 5.89 -6.40 -10.80
CA PRO A 709 4.69 -7.10 -10.36
C PRO A 709 4.21 -8.14 -11.39
N TYR A 710 4.83 -8.21 -12.57
CA TYR A 710 4.52 -9.17 -13.63
C TYR A 710 5.75 -9.91 -14.16
N GLN A 711 5.50 -11.09 -14.74
CA GLN A 711 6.51 -11.96 -15.31
C GLN A 711 7.03 -11.44 -16.65
N LEU A 712 8.32 -11.67 -16.91
CA LEU A 712 8.98 -11.43 -18.18
C LEU A 712 9.67 -12.72 -18.66
N PRO A 713 9.67 -13.01 -19.98
CA PRO A 713 8.92 -12.28 -21.02
C PRO A 713 7.40 -12.43 -20.85
N PRO A 714 6.58 -11.46 -21.30
CA PRO A 714 5.13 -11.56 -21.21
C PRO A 714 4.59 -12.75 -22.02
N LEU A 715 3.57 -13.43 -21.50
CA LEU A 715 2.91 -14.54 -22.20
C LEU A 715 1.86 -13.99 -23.16
N PRO A 716 1.92 -14.21 -24.48
CA PRO A 716 0.88 -13.75 -25.41
C PRO A 716 -0.51 -14.32 -25.10
N TYR A 717 -1.54 -13.60 -25.52
CA TYR A 717 -2.92 -14.11 -25.49
C TYR A 717 -3.06 -15.34 -26.40
N SER A 718 -3.83 -16.33 -25.93
CA SER A 718 -4.34 -17.43 -26.75
C SER A 718 -5.57 -16.99 -27.54
N SER A 719 -6.03 -17.83 -28.47
CA SER A 719 -7.25 -17.58 -29.25
C SER A 719 -8.53 -17.51 -28.41
N GLN A 720 -8.50 -17.99 -27.17
CA GLN A 720 -9.65 -17.99 -26.24
C GLN A 720 -9.66 -16.79 -25.29
N ASP A 721 -8.55 -16.05 -25.21
CA ASP A 721 -8.45 -14.93 -24.28
C ASP A 721 -9.17 -13.70 -24.84
N VAL A 722 -9.97 -13.08 -23.97
CA VAL A 722 -10.70 -11.86 -24.30
C VAL A 722 -10.16 -10.74 -23.42
N PRO A 723 -9.74 -9.59 -23.97
CA PRO A 723 -9.27 -8.47 -23.15
C PRO A 723 -10.42 -7.85 -22.37
N TRP A 724 -10.15 -7.47 -21.12
CA TRP A 724 -11.14 -6.80 -20.27
C TRP A 724 -11.53 -5.44 -20.84
N SER A 725 -12.81 -5.11 -20.71
CA SER A 725 -13.37 -3.80 -20.97
C SER A 725 -14.53 -3.53 -20.01
N TRP A 726 -14.52 -2.34 -19.41
CA TRP A 726 -15.42 -1.97 -18.31
C TRP A 726 -16.88 -1.72 -18.71
N ASP A 727 -17.19 -1.49 -19.98
CA ASP A 727 -18.53 -1.17 -20.49
C ASP A 727 -19.12 -2.29 -21.35
N ARG A 728 -18.40 -3.41 -21.49
CA ARG A 728 -18.95 -4.66 -22.04
C ARG A 728 -19.73 -5.40 -20.95
N GLN A 729 -20.83 -6.04 -21.33
CA GLN A 729 -21.59 -6.92 -20.45
C GLN A 729 -20.97 -8.32 -20.38
N TYR A 730 -20.81 -8.84 -19.16
CA TYR A 730 -20.32 -10.21 -18.90
C TYR A 730 -21.36 -10.98 -18.09
N LYS A 731 -21.89 -12.05 -18.68
CA LYS A 731 -22.99 -12.85 -18.11
C LYS A 731 -22.51 -14.02 -17.24
N ASN A 732 -21.26 -14.43 -17.41
CA ASN A 732 -20.68 -15.46 -16.54
C ASN A 732 -20.54 -14.90 -15.14
N LYS A 733 -20.75 -15.73 -14.12
CA LYS A 733 -20.58 -15.30 -12.73
C LYS A 733 -19.09 -15.21 -12.37
N ASP A 734 -18.74 -14.18 -11.63
CA ASP A 734 -17.45 -14.08 -10.94
C ASP A 734 -17.38 -15.06 -9.76
N VAL A 735 -16.22 -15.09 -9.09
CA VAL A 735 -15.98 -15.95 -7.91
C VAL A 735 -16.91 -15.65 -6.72
N TYR A 736 -17.66 -14.55 -6.77
CA TYR A 736 -18.67 -14.17 -5.78
C TYR A 736 -20.11 -14.32 -6.29
N GLY A 737 -20.31 -14.96 -7.44
CA GLY A 737 -21.63 -15.19 -8.01
C GLY A 737 -22.25 -13.98 -8.74
N GLN A 738 -21.49 -12.91 -8.97
CA GLN A 738 -21.95 -11.66 -9.57
C GLN A 738 -21.65 -11.60 -11.08
N VAL A 739 -22.47 -10.85 -11.82
CA VAL A 739 -22.26 -10.52 -13.24
C VAL A 739 -21.83 -9.06 -13.40
N TRP A 740 -21.45 -8.63 -14.61
CA TRP A 740 -21.04 -7.25 -14.87
C TRP A 740 -21.78 -6.60 -16.06
N PRO A 741 -22.28 -5.36 -15.92
CA PRO A 741 -22.40 -4.62 -14.66
C PRO A 741 -23.34 -5.33 -13.69
N ARG A 742 -23.28 -5.00 -12.39
CA ARG A 742 -24.20 -5.56 -11.40
C ARG A 742 -25.63 -5.15 -11.75
N ILE A 743 -26.54 -6.12 -11.69
CA ILE A 743 -27.99 -5.92 -11.90
C ILE A 743 -28.60 -5.30 -10.65
#